data_AF-A0A349J878-F1
#
_entry.id   AF-A0A349J878-F1
#
_cell.length_a   1.000
_cell.length_b   1.000
_cell.length_c   1.000
_cell.angle_alpha   90.00
_cell.angle_beta   90.00
_cell.angle_gamma   90.00
#
_symmetry.space_group_name_H-M   'P 1'
#
loop_
_entity.id
_entity.type
_entity.pdbx_description
1 polymer ?
#
loop_
_entity_poly.entity_id
_entity_poly.type
_entity_poly.pdbx_seq_one_letter_code
_entity_poly.pdbx_strand_id
1 'polypeptide(L)'
;MSRWGIIGMVVVAGCATAAALLADHQVPSSRTVGVIPVPGQASLARPEGIPAGRRAWRMVLRLDPDLRQPGPSWALREGLDAGSGYELAWQPEALSLQLLRGGERPLILGGIRLEASPHEVILARRGARLAVSVDGREVIDALDPEGVPEPIGRAFPDGWSVATPSSLGASTFAVHDDGDLPAAFASDLAPGDLNALHSAIARGPADLDELHRGSGAVTVPSGLGWRPDPLPGRSDHALLRVRLALMAAGERQGDLAARRLGEAAHAVAALGSGHPDHARLMVWLAFAEARIVLNLAEPGDAERVRAPLDQLVVLAADFTVPEATGMLLALLPSIAEHAVRRPPGPRPLGEVLAERSAWLATLDSTARAVRRLLPAWSTPSTGWQLQFIAHACGALGGSTTVTDSGSPTILPTPAAAPEWLAARWRTLAGGDPGDAGLPPIPAGQTGFDPLLPVVEHLVRAAALEPLAALRLRAVLTEPGAPREVVQRRRDAAGGRFSALSDVIVALARLAQAEDGLPRETAVREAQAAAAELGDVGPQQDATGPGQPVHQDPLAFALACLVESRCKRSRNGFSDAPWSPPALSGRFSRLTPFAQLLSGDAQATELVWLHDDAVLPPAHALAVALAMREVRSAELRNRGDAALDWSLQGRLRSYTLPLELLDPRRTLPSAEPGRKAPASP
;
A
#
# COMPACT_ATOMS: atom_id res chain seq x y z
N MET A 1 27.09 -11.68 68.43
CA MET A 1 27.29 -10.42 67.66
C MET A 1 27.84 -9.36 68.60
N SER A 2 28.99 -8.76 68.28
CA SER A 2 29.57 -7.69 69.11
C SER A 2 28.72 -6.42 68.99
N ARG A 3 28.65 -5.59 70.04
CA ARG A 3 27.96 -4.29 70.02
C ARG A 3 28.39 -3.41 68.84
N TRP A 4 29.62 -3.57 68.36
CA TRP A 4 30.15 -2.89 67.18
C TRP A 4 29.49 -3.31 65.86
N GLY A 5 29.08 -4.58 65.71
CA GLY A 5 28.38 -5.04 64.51
C GLY A 5 26.95 -4.49 64.38
N ILE A 6 26.26 -4.29 65.50
CA ILE A 6 24.91 -3.70 65.53
C ILE A 6 24.99 -2.21 65.19
N ILE A 7 25.99 -1.49 65.73
CA ILE A 7 26.20 -0.06 65.40
C ILE A 7 26.55 0.10 63.91
N GLY A 8 27.40 -0.77 63.35
CA GLY A 8 27.71 -0.76 61.92
C GLY A 8 26.48 -0.96 61.03
N MET A 9 25.61 -1.93 61.35
CA MET A 9 24.37 -2.14 60.60
C MET A 9 23.39 -0.97 60.70
N VAL A 10 23.24 -0.35 61.88
CA VAL A 10 22.34 0.79 62.07
C VAL A 10 22.86 2.03 61.33
N VAL A 11 24.17 2.26 61.30
CA VAL A 11 24.78 3.36 60.53
C VAL A 11 24.62 3.13 59.02
N VAL A 12 24.86 1.91 58.53
CA VAL A 12 24.67 1.59 57.10
C VAL A 12 23.20 1.72 56.69
N ALA A 13 22.27 1.22 57.51
CA ALA A 13 20.84 1.38 57.27
C ALA A 13 20.41 2.86 57.34
N GLY A 14 20.92 3.62 58.31
CA GLY A 14 20.66 5.05 58.43
C GLY A 14 21.18 5.86 57.25
N CYS A 15 22.42 5.60 56.80
CA CYS A 15 23.01 6.21 55.62
C CYS A 15 22.28 5.81 54.33
N ALA A 16 21.86 4.55 54.18
CA ALA A 16 21.06 4.12 53.03
C ALA A 16 19.67 4.79 53.02
N THR A 17 19.03 4.94 54.18
CA THR A 17 17.73 5.60 54.30
C THR A 17 17.84 7.11 54.04
N ALA A 18 18.87 7.76 54.59
CA ALA A 18 19.14 9.18 54.34
C ALA A 18 19.51 9.44 52.87
N ALA A 19 20.31 8.56 52.24
CA ALA A 19 20.63 8.64 50.82
C ALA A 19 19.39 8.42 49.94
N ALA A 20 18.49 7.49 50.31
CA ALA A 20 17.22 7.30 49.62
C ALA A 20 16.30 8.54 49.75
N LEU A 21 16.19 9.13 50.94
CA LEU A 21 15.39 10.35 51.18
C LEU A 21 15.98 11.59 50.47
N LEU A 22 17.31 11.74 50.46
CA LEU A 22 18.00 12.80 49.73
C LEU A 22 17.89 12.61 48.21
N ALA A 23 17.95 11.38 47.72
CA ALA A 23 17.71 11.06 46.30
C ALA A 23 16.26 11.35 45.89
N ASP A 24 15.29 11.12 46.79
CA ASP A 24 13.87 11.41 46.55
C ASP A 24 13.60 12.93 46.52
N HIS A 25 14.28 13.73 47.36
CA HIS A 25 14.20 15.19 47.32
C HIS A 25 14.97 15.86 46.19
N GLN A 26 15.90 15.16 45.52
CA GLN A 26 16.63 15.65 44.36
C GLN A 26 16.08 15.13 43.02
N VAL A 27 14.96 14.40 43.01
CA VAL A 27 14.32 14.02 41.76
C VAL A 27 13.89 15.30 41.03
N PRO A 28 14.36 15.53 39.79
CA PRO A 28 13.86 16.63 38.97
C PRO A 28 12.34 16.53 38.91
N SER A 29 11.65 17.55 39.42
CA SER A 29 10.21 17.54 39.53
C SER A 29 9.59 17.66 38.14
N SER A 30 8.96 16.59 37.67
CA SER A 30 8.06 16.60 36.51
C SER A 30 7.06 17.75 36.67
N ARG A 31 7.03 18.69 35.72
CA ARG A 31 6.17 19.87 35.79
C ARG A 31 4.84 19.54 35.11
N THR A 32 3.74 19.53 35.85
CA THR A 32 2.41 19.41 35.24
C THR A 32 2.12 20.62 34.34
N VAL A 33 1.89 20.37 33.06
CA VAL A 33 1.52 21.38 32.06
C VAL A 33 0.05 21.76 32.23
N GLY A 34 -0.82 20.77 32.41
CA GLY A 34 -2.24 20.97 32.63
C GLY A 34 -2.98 19.67 32.90
N VAL A 35 -4.18 19.78 33.48
CA VAL A 35 -5.13 18.68 33.68
C VAL A 35 -6.51 19.18 33.27
N ILE A 36 -7.18 18.47 32.36
CA ILE A 36 -8.51 18.84 31.86
C ILE A 36 -9.46 17.64 31.85
N PRO A 37 -10.77 17.86 32.09
CA PRO A 37 -11.78 16.82 31.88
C PRO A 37 -11.96 16.53 30.39
N VAL A 38 -12.39 15.30 30.06
CA VAL A 38 -12.54 14.83 28.67
C VAL A 38 -13.99 14.40 28.39
N PRO A 39 -14.99 15.32 28.41
CA PRO A 39 -16.36 14.97 28.06
C PRO A 39 -16.54 14.64 26.56
N GLY A 40 -15.51 14.88 25.74
CA GLY A 40 -15.45 14.68 24.29
C GLY A 40 -14.01 14.91 23.80
N GLN A 41 -13.82 15.68 22.71
CA GLN A 41 -12.47 16.10 22.31
C GLN A 41 -11.89 17.11 23.32
N ALA A 42 -10.65 16.92 23.73
CA ALA A 42 -9.95 17.76 24.68
C ALA A 42 -8.54 18.06 24.18
N SER A 43 -8.06 19.28 24.39
CA SER A 43 -6.73 19.71 23.93
C SER A 43 -6.06 20.63 24.93
N LEU A 44 -4.76 20.43 25.13
CA LEU A 44 -3.87 21.30 25.89
C LEU A 44 -2.87 21.94 24.92
N ALA A 45 -3.02 23.24 24.69
CA ALA A 45 -2.03 24.00 23.93
C ALA A 45 -0.69 24.02 24.68
N ARG A 46 0.42 24.04 23.94
CA ARG A 46 1.75 24.16 24.53
C ARG A 46 1.89 25.55 25.19
N PRO A 47 2.33 25.64 26.46
CA PRO A 47 2.60 26.93 27.11
C PRO A 47 3.61 27.78 26.33
N GLU A 48 3.35 29.08 26.24
CA GLU A 48 4.30 30.05 25.70
C GLU A 48 5.63 29.99 26.48
N GLY A 49 6.75 29.86 25.77
CA GLY A 49 8.10 29.81 26.36
C GLY A 49 8.65 28.39 26.62
N ILE A 50 7.89 27.32 26.39
CA ILE A 50 8.46 25.98 26.26
C ILE A 50 9.03 25.87 24.84
N PRO A 51 10.36 25.77 24.64
CA PRO A 51 10.91 25.66 23.30
C PRO A 51 10.34 24.41 22.63
N ALA A 52 10.00 24.52 21.35
CA ALA A 52 9.48 23.41 20.55
C ALA A 52 10.38 22.15 20.57
N GLY A 53 11.64 22.30 21.03
CA GLY A 53 12.61 21.23 21.20
C GLY A 53 12.71 20.60 22.59
N ARG A 54 11.84 20.87 23.57
CA ARG A 54 11.78 20.05 24.82
C ARG A 54 11.05 18.74 24.53
N ARG A 55 11.76 17.60 24.68
CA ARG A 55 11.36 16.29 24.10
C ARG A 55 11.14 15.17 25.10
N ALA A 56 11.08 15.53 26.38
CA ALA A 56 10.66 14.63 27.43
C ALA A 56 9.29 15.09 27.91
N TRP A 57 8.27 14.30 27.65
CA TRP A 57 6.91 14.57 28.10
C TRP A 57 6.18 13.27 28.38
N ARG A 58 5.13 13.36 29.19
CA ARG A 58 4.19 12.26 29.40
C ARG A 58 2.75 12.77 29.37
N MET A 59 1.92 12.03 28.66
CA MET A 59 0.46 12.16 28.62
C MET A 59 -0.13 11.08 29.52
N VAL A 60 -1.06 11.45 30.39
CA VAL A 60 -1.77 10.54 31.30
C VAL A 60 -3.27 10.68 31.05
N LEU A 61 -3.91 9.61 30.61
CA LEU A 61 -5.35 9.50 30.46
C LEU A 61 -5.90 8.58 31.53
N ARG A 62 -6.75 9.11 32.42
CA ARG A 62 -7.50 8.32 33.39
C ARG A 62 -8.94 8.23 32.93
N LEU A 63 -9.37 7.03 32.62
CA LEU A 63 -10.70 6.73 32.14
C LEU A 63 -11.68 6.64 33.31
N ASP A 64 -12.89 7.13 33.09
CA ASP A 64 -13.98 7.04 34.05
C ASP A 64 -14.33 5.57 34.31
N PRO A 65 -14.26 5.09 35.57
CA PRO A 65 -14.55 3.69 35.92
C PRO A 65 -15.98 3.27 35.59
N ASP A 66 -16.90 4.21 35.43
CA ASP A 66 -18.30 3.94 35.09
C ASP A 66 -18.53 3.81 33.57
N LEU A 67 -17.49 3.95 32.73
CA LEU A 67 -17.60 3.73 31.30
C LEU A 67 -18.02 2.29 30.99
N ARG A 68 -19.02 2.14 30.13
CA ARG A 68 -19.44 0.83 29.63
C ARG A 68 -18.29 0.18 28.89
N GLN A 69 -17.77 -0.92 29.44
CA GLN A 69 -16.69 -1.67 28.82
C GLN A 69 -17.14 -2.31 27.48
N PRO A 70 -16.30 -2.27 26.43
CA PRO A 70 -14.88 -1.88 26.43
C PRO A 70 -14.57 -0.38 26.28
N GLY A 71 -15.59 0.49 26.33
CA GLY A 71 -15.47 1.93 26.11
C GLY A 71 -15.48 2.31 24.62
N PRO A 72 -15.67 3.60 24.30
CA PRO A 72 -15.53 4.08 22.92
C PRO A 72 -14.05 4.14 22.50
N SER A 73 -13.79 4.20 21.19
CA SER A 73 -12.45 4.44 20.65
C SER A 73 -11.94 5.83 21.04
N TRP A 74 -10.65 5.97 21.31
CA TRP A 74 -10.02 7.27 21.56
C TRP A 74 -8.56 7.27 21.08
N ALA A 75 -7.96 8.45 20.97
CA ALA A 75 -6.55 8.62 20.60
C ALA A 75 -5.88 9.71 21.43
N LEU A 76 -4.70 9.42 21.99
CA LEU A 76 -3.79 10.41 22.58
C LEU A 76 -2.82 10.91 21.52
N ARG A 77 -2.66 12.22 21.36
CA ARG A 77 -1.87 12.83 20.29
C ARG A 77 -0.85 13.82 20.83
N GLU A 78 0.38 13.70 20.35
CA GLU A 78 1.33 14.80 20.30
C GLU A 78 0.96 15.68 19.12
N GLY A 79 0.41 16.86 19.42
CA GLY A 79 -0.22 17.77 18.46
C GLY A 79 -1.74 17.87 18.59
N LEU A 80 -2.30 18.89 17.95
CA LEU A 80 -3.74 19.16 17.95
C LEU A 80 -4.46 18.39 16.83
N ASP A 81 -3.76 18.15 15.73
CA ASP A 81 -4.30 17.51 14.54
C ASP A 81 -3.87 16.04 14.45
N ALA A 82 -4.75 15.23 13.87
CA ALA A 82 -4.46 13.87 13.44
C ALA A 82 -3.18 13.81 12.59
N GLY A 83 -2.26 12.90 12.94
CA GLY A 83 -1.03 12.68 12.18
C GLY A 83 0.05 13.77 12.29
N SER A 84 -0.08 14.75 13.20
CA SER A 84 0.93 15.81 13.38
C SER A 84 2.13 15.42 14.26
N GLY A 85 2.05 14.29 14.96
CA GLY A 85 3.11 13.78 15.84
C GLY A 85 2.92 12.30 16.15
N TYR A 86 3.27 11.87 17.36
CA TYR A 86 2.92 10.52 17.81
C TYR A 86 1.46 10.44 18.24
N GLU A 87 0.84 9.32 17.96
CA GLU A 87 -0.54 9.03 18.33
C GLU A 87 -0.65 7.62 18.92
N LEU A 88 -1.33 7.50 20.06
CA LEU A 88 -1.68 6.22 20.67
C LEU A 88 -3.20 6.05 20.57
N ALA A 89 -3.63 5.08 19.77
CA ALA A 89 -5.04 4.82 19.50
C ALA A 89 -5.55 3.57 20.24
N TRP A 90 -6.72 3.70 20.87
CA TRP A 90 -7.48 2.59 21.46
C TRP A 90 -8.51 2.03 20.48
N GLN A 91 -8.44 0.71 20.28
CA GLN A 91 -9.30 -0.05 19.39
C GLN A 91 -10.16 -1.01 20.22
N PRO A 92 -11.37 -0.60 20.66
CA PRO A 92 -12.19 -1.38 21.58
C PRO A 92 -12.61 -2.74 21.01
N GLU A 93 -12.81 -2.84 19.69
CA GLU A 93 -13.19 -4.09 19.02
C GLU A 93 -12.13 -5.19 19.13
N ALA A 94 -10.86 -4.80 19.18
CA ALA A 94 -9.72 -5.70 19.31
C ALA A 94 -9.15 -5.74 20.74
N LEU A 95 -9.66 -4.90 21.64
CA LEU A 95 -9.06 -4.58 22.93
C LEU A 95 -7.56 -4.27 22.79
N SER A 96 -7.19 -3.43 21.82
CA SER A 96 -5.79 -3.16 21.53
C SER A 96 -5.43 -1.68 21.56
N LEU A 97 -4.17 -1.41 21.88
CA LEU A 97 -3.52 -0.12 21.74
C LEU A 97 -2.54 -0.18 20.57
N GLN A 98 -2.50 0.90 19.78
CA GLN A 98 -1.58 1.03 18.66
C GLN A 98 -0.85 2.37 18.75
N LEU A 99 0.48 2.32 18.79
CA LEU A 99 1.35 3.49 18.75
C LEU A 99 1.79 3.75 17.32
N LEU A 100 1.53 4.95 16.83
CA LEU A 100 1.88 5.38 15.48
C LEU A 100 2.62 6.71 15.50
N ARG A 101 3.49 6.88 14.53
CA ARG A 101 4.06 8.16 14.14
C ARG A 101 3.29 8.68 12.95
N GLY A 102 2.81 9.91 13.04
CA GLY A 102 2.14 10.63 11.96
C GLY A 102 3.10 11.09 10.86
N GLY A 103 2.65 12.04 10.05
CA GLY A 103 3.31 12.55 8.85
C GLY A 103 2.70 12.03 7.56
N GLU A 104 3.31 12.38 6.42
CA GLU A 104 2.84 11.93 5.09
C GLU A 104 2.89 10.41 4.91
N ARG A 105 3.80 9.75 5.63
CA ARG A 105 3.98 8.30 5.64
C ARG A 105 3.88 7.80 7.08
N PRO A 106 2.65 7.54 7.57
CA PRO A 106 2.47 7.10 8.94
C PRO A 106 3.20 5.77 9.16
N LEU A 107 3.83 5.64 10.33
CA LEU A 107 4.61 4.47 10.71
C LEU A 107 4.06 3.90 12.02
N ILE A 108 3.67 2.62 12.02
CA ILE A 108 3.26 1.94 13.25
C ILE A 108 4.53 1.56 14.02
N LEU A 109 4.69 2.10 15.22
CA LEU A 109 5.87 1.84 16.07
C LEU A 109 5.64 0.66 17.02
N GLY A 110 4.39 0.28 17.25
CA GLY A 110 4.06 -0.87 18.07
C GLY A 110 2.58 -0.96 18.39
N GLY A 111 2.23 -2.03 19.08
CA GLY A 111 0.90 -2.21 19.63
C GLY A 111 0.87 -3.33 20.64
N ILE A 112 -0.26 -3.46 21.32
CA ILE A 112 -0.49 -4.52 22.31
C ILE A 112 -1.98 -4.83 22.39
N ARG A 113 -2.30 -6.10 22.62
CA ARG A 113 -3.66 -6.53 22.95
C ARG A 113 -3.75 -6.63 24.47
N LEU A 114 -4.75 -5.99 25.04
CA LEU A 114 -5.05 -6.00 26.46
C LEU A 114 -6.07 -7.10 26.78
N GLU A 115 -6.01 -7.59 28.01
CA GLU A 115 -6.97 -8.58 28.52
C GLU A 115 -8.31 -7.94 28.88
N ALA A 116 -8.28 -6.65 29.24
CA ALA A 116 -9.43 -5.84 29.58
C ALA A 116 -9.20 -4.40 29.11
N SER A 117 -10.25 -3.58 29.14
CA SER A 117 -10.12 -2.16 28.88
C SER A 117 -9.29 -1.47 29.97
N PRO A 118 -8.48 -0.47 29.59
CA PRO A 118 -7.59 0.22 30.51
C PRO A 118 -8.35 1.18 31.44
N HIS A 119 -7.84 1.44 32.64
CA HIS A 119 -8.32 2.50 33.52
C HIS A 119 -7.40 3.73 33.49
N GLU A 120 -6.10 3.50 33.38
CA GLU A 120 -5.08 4.52 33.20
C GLU A 120 -4.17 4.15 32.04
N VAL A 121 -3.93 5.09 31.14
CA VAL A 121 -2.99 4.96 30.03
C VAL A 121 -2.00 6.11 30.08
N ILE A 122 -0.71 5.77 30.06
CA ILE A 122 0.39 6.71 30.02
C ILE A 122 1.11 6.53 28.69
N LEU A 123 1.20 7.60 27.90
CA LEU A 123 2.11 7.67 26.75
C LEU A 123 3.24 8.64 27.11
N ALA A 124 4.46 8.13 27.19
CA ALA A 124 5.65 8.92 27.47
C ALA A 124 6.59 8.92 26.27
N ARG A 125 7.26 10.06 26.07
CA ARG A 125 8.33 10.22 25.10
C ARG A 125 9.54 10.79 25.80
N ARG A 126 10.72 10.27 25.48
CA ARG A 126 12.01 10.89 25.77
C ARG A 126 12.89 10.81 24.53
N GLY A 127 12.87 11.91 23.79
CA GLY A 127 13.56 12.04 22.51
C GLY A 127 13.09 11.04 21.45
N ALA A 128 13.90 10.02 21.17
CA ALA A 128 13.61 8.94 20.20
C ALA A 128 12.91 7.73 20.85
N ARG A 129 12.89 7.62 22.18
CA ARG A 129 12.26 6.50 22.87
C ARG A 129 10.85 6.86 23.30
N LEU A 130 9.92 5.94 23.08
CA LEU A 130 8.53 6.04 23.49
C LEU A 130 8.18 4.85 24.37
N ALA A 131 7.36 5.10 25.38
CA ALA A 131 6.81 4.05 26.21
C ALA A 131 5.31 4.26 26.41
N VAL A 132 4.60 3.13 26.48
CA VAL A 132 3.19 3.09 26.84
C VAL A 132 3.05 2.21 28.07
N SER A 133 2.43 2.75 29.11
CA SER A 133 2.04 1.99 30.29
C SER A 133 0.53 1.99 30.44
N VAL A 134 -0.01 0.86 30.85
CA VAL A 134 -1.44 0.66 31.13
C VAL A 134 -1.57 0.13 32.55
N ASP A 135 -2.38 0.81 33.37
CA ASP A 135 -2.65 0.43 34.76
C ASP A 135 -1.35 0.13 35.55
N GLY A 136 -0.32 0.95 35.33
CA GLY A 136 0.99 0.85 35.98
C GLY A 136 1.98 -0.15 35.36
N ARG A 137 1.60 -0.91 34.33
CA ARG A 137 2.48 -1.87 33.64
C ARG A 137 2.93 -1.32 32.29
N GLU A 138 4.23 -1.34 32.00
CA GLU A 138 4.75 -1.03 30.66
C GLU A 138 4.34 -2.13 29.67
N VAL A 139 3.70 -1.73 28.57
CA VAL A 139 3.13 -2.62 27.56
C VAL A 139 3.70 -2.40 26.16
N ILE A 140 4.24 -1.22 25.89
CA ILE A 140 4.97 -0.91 24.65
C ILE A 140 6.22 -0.12 25.04
N ASP A 141 7.37 -0.55 24.55
CA ASP A 141 8.63 0.20 24.56
C ASP A 141 9.08 0.27 23.10
N ALA A 142 9.21 1.46 22.54
CA ALA A 142 9.49 1.69 21.13
C ALA A 142 10.63 2.70 20.96
N LEU A 143 11.40 2.51 19.89
CA LEU A 143 12.50 3.37 19.46
C LEU A 143 12.20 3.91 18.07
N ASP A 144 12.24 5.22 17.91
CA ASP A 144 12.08 5.92 16.63
C ASP A 144 13.24 6.90 16.41
N PRO A 145 14.33 6.45 15.78
CA PRO A 145 15.49 7.30 15.46
C PRO A 145 15.17 8.44 14.49
N GLU A 146 14.15 8.31 13.64
CA GLU A 146 13.78 9.34 12.66
C GLU A 146 13.01 10.49 13.34
N GLY A 147 12.18 10.14 14.33
CA GLY A 147 11.41 11.08 15.14
C GLY A 147 10.21 11.67 14.39
N VAL A 148 9.43 12.53 15.07
CA VAL A 148 8.31 13.25 14.44
C VAL A 148 8.84 14.19 13.34
N PRO A 149 8.48 14.02 12.06
CA PRO A 149 8.89 14.94 11.02
C PRO A 149 8.39 16.35 11.34
N GLU A 150 9.25 17.37 11.22
CA GLU A 150 8.77 18.75 11.25
C GLU A 150 7.81 18.96 10.07
N PRO A 151 6.56 19.38 10.29
CA PRO A 151 5.65 19.64 9.19
C PRO A 151 6.23 20.76 8.32
N ILE A 152 6.47 20.47 7.03
CA ILE A 152 7.05 21.42 6.08
C ILE A 152 6.18 22.69 6.06
N GLY A 153 6.72 23.79 6.58
CA GLY A 153 6.02 25.09 6.61
C GLY A 153 5.00 25.28 7.74
N ARG A 154 4.96 24.43 8.77
CA ARG A 154 4.20 24.68 10.02
C ARG A 154 5.10 24.58 11.24
N ALA A 155 4.70 25.24 12.33
CA ALA A 155 5.35 25.06 13.63
C ALA A 155 5.23 23.57 14.06
N PHE A 156 6.23 23.09 14.80
CA PHE A 156 6.20 21.78 15.48
C PHE A 156 4.88 21.61 16.24
N PRO A 157 4.28 20.41 16.37
CA PRO A 157 2.95 20.22 16.97
C PRO A 157 2.73 21.07 18.23
N ASP A 158 1.71 21.94 18.19
CA ASP A 158 1.47 23.06 19.12
C ASP A 158 0.78 22.65 20.44
N GLY A 159 0.88 21.39 20.85
CA GLY A 159 0.23 20.92 22.08
C GLY A 159 0.05 19.42 22.14
N TRP A 160 -0.93 19.00 22.92
CA TRP A 160 -1.33 17.62 23.10
C TRP A 160 -2.85 17.52 23.12
N SER A 161 -3.42 16.43 22.62
CA SER A 161 -4.86 16.27 22.58
C SER A 161 -5.32 14.84 22.83
N VAL A 162 -6.59 14.73 23.25
CA VAL A 162 -7.36 13.49 23.28
C VAL A 162 -8.52 13.64 22.30
N ALA A 163 -8.57 12.75 21.31
CA ALA A 163 -9.64 12.69 20.33
C ALA A 163 -10.51 11.47 20.58
N THR A 164 -11.82 11.65 20.58
CA THR A 164 -12.81 10.59 20.75
C THR A 164 -14.09 10.99 20.01
N PRO A 165 -14.76 10.07 19.28
CA PRO A 165 -16.04 10.35 18.63
C PRO A 165 -17.21 10.39 19.62
N SER A 166 -16.99 10.02 20.89
CA SER A 166 -18.02 9.90 21.92
C SER A 166 -17.52 10.40 23.27
N SER A 167 -18.43 10.66 24.20
CA SER A 167 -18.06 11.12 25.54
C SER A 167 -17.27 10.07 26.31
N LEU A 168 -16.20 10.49 27.02
CA LEU A 168 -15.46 9.66 27.97
C LEU A 168 -15.91 9.91 29.42
N GLY A 169 -17.11 10.47 29.64
CA GLY A 169 -17.66 10.66 31.00
C GLY A 169 -16.81 11.59 31.85
N ALA A 170 -16.49 11.17 33.08
CA ALA A 170 -15.65 11.89 34.03
C ALA A 170 -14.13 11.69 33.83
N SER A 171 -13.71 11.19 32.66
CA SER A 171 -12.29 10.94 32.36
C SER A 171 -11.45 12.22 32.43
N THR A 172 -10.18 12.08 32.80
CA THR A 172 -9.22 13.20 32.90
C THR A 172 -8.01 12.97 32.02
N PHE A 173 -7.51 14.05 31.42
CA PHE A 173 -6.29 14.08 30.63
C PHE A 173 -5.30 15.06 31.25
N ALA A 174 -4.10 14.57 31.54
CA ALA A 174 -3.00 15.36 32.08
C ALA A 174 -1.77 15.27 31.18
N VAL A 175 -1.02 16.37 31.10
CA VAL A 175 0.28 16.41 30.43
C VAL A 175 1.32 16.87 31.43
N HIS A 176 2.47 16.22 31.44
CA HIS A 176 3.61 16.64 32.23
C HIS A 176 4.83 16.87 31.32
N ASP A 177 5.53 17.98 31.57
CA ASP A 177 6.83 18.29 31.00
C ASP A 177 7.88 17.63 31.89
N ASP A 178 8.58 16.65 31.32
CA ASP A 178 9.67 15.92 31.95
C ASP A 178 11.03 16.44 31.46
N GLY A 179 11.06 17.62 30.81
CA GLY A 179 12.26 18.23 30.22
C GLY A 179 13.36 18.61 31.20
N ASP A 180 13.10 18.58 32.51
CA ASP A 180 14.11 18.79 33.55
C ASP A 180 14.83 17.48 33.94
N LEU A 181 14.43 16.34 33.36
CA LEU A 181 15.22 15.10 33.42
C LEU A 181 16.56 15.29 32.69
N PRO A 182 17.65 14.63 33.12
CA PRO A 182 18.95 14.71 32.43
C PRO A 182 18.78 14.41 30.94
N ALA A 183 19.35 15.24 30.07
CA ALA A 183 19.29 15.04 28.63
C ALA A 183 19.74 13.61 28.26
N ALA A 184 18.98 12.94 27.42
CA ALA A 184 19.44 11.72 26.76
C ALA A 184 20.03 12.18 25.42
N PHE A 185 21.36 12.28 25.37
CA PHE A 185 22.15 13.14 24.47
C PHE A 185 21.79 12.97 22.99
N ALA A 186 21.50 11.75 22.52
CA ALA A 186 21.12 11.50 21.12
C ALA A 186 19.63 11.74 20.80
N SER A 187 18.79 11.64 21.82
CA SER A 187 17.34 11.67 21.69
C SER A 187 16.81 13.11 21.56
N ASP A 188 17.62 14.09 21.96
CA ASP A 188 17.23 15.50 22.10
C ASP A 188 17.52 16.40 20.86
N LEU A 189 17.88 15.83 19.70
CA LEU A 189 18.20 16.59 18.45
C LEU A 189 17.04 16.68 17.45
N ALA A 190 16.74 17.86 16.90
CA ALA A 190 15.50 18.12 16.16
C ALA A 190 15.44 17.31 14.86
N PRO A 191 14.31 16.64 14.55
CA PRO A 191 14.09 16.04 13.23
C PRO A 191 14.36 17.10 12.16
N GLY A 192 15.26 16.80 11.22
CA GLY A 192 15.63 17.74 10.15
C GLY A 192 16.84 18.66 10.42
N ASP A 193 17.28 18.87 11.66
CA ASP A 193 18.47 19.69 11.95
C ASP A 193 19.76 18.90 11.73
N LEU A 194 20.15 18.79 10.46
CA LEU A 194 21.38 18.11 10.03
C LEU A 194 22.65 18.71 10.64
N ASN A 195 22.68 20.02 10.92
CA ASN A 195 23.85 20.67 11.49
C ASN A 195 24.02 20.32 12.97
N ALA A 196 22.94 20.35 13.75
CA ALA A 196 22.95 19.90 15.14
C ALA A 196 23.26 18.40 15.22
N LEU A 197 22.73 17.59 14.29
CA LEU A 197 23.01 16.16 14.18
C LEU A 197 24.50 15.88 13.90
N HIS A 198 25.08 16.52 12.88
CA HIS A 198 26.51 16.40 12.59
C HIS A 198 27.37 16.90 13.76
N SER A 199 26.99 18.00 14.40
CA SER A 199 27.71 18.54 15.56
C SER A 199 27.70 17.57 16.74
N ALA A 200 26.55 16.94 17.03
CA ALA A 200 26.46 15.95 18.09
C ALA A 200 27.27 14.68 17.79
N ILE A 201 27.26 14.24 16.52
CA ILE A 201 28.07 13.10 16.08
C ILE A 201 29.56 13.42 16.16
N ALA A 202 29.96 14.64 15.79
CA ALA A 202 31.35 15.10 15.80
C ALA A 202 31.91 15.30 17.23
N ARG A 203 31.10 15.78 18.18
CA ARG A 203 31.46 15.80 19.61
C ARG A 203 31.77 14.39 20.12
N GLY A 204 31.13 13.38 19.54
CA GLY A 204 31.27 12.00 19.97
C GLY A 204 30.80 11.80 21.41
N PRO A 205 31.00 10.61 21.98
CA PRO A 205 30.64 10.30 23.37
C PRO A 205 31.61 10.89 24.42
N ALA A 206 32.43 11.91 24.06
CA ALA A 206 33.69 12.21 24.72
C ALA A 206 33.68 13.45 25.65
N ASP A 207 32.56 14.16 25.79
CA ASP A 207 32.47 15.17 26.85
C ASP A 207 32.47 14.44 28.22
N LEU A 208 33.55 14.62 28.97
CA LEU A 208 34.00 13.88 30.17
C LEU A 208 32.97 13.68 31.30
N ASP A 209 31.87 14.44 31.29
CA ASP A 209 30.80 14.36 32.29
C ASP A 209 29.83 13.18 32.08
N GLU A 210 29.86 12.49 30.95
CA GLU A 210 29.00 11.32 30.69
C GLU A 210 29.56 10.01 31.28
N LEU A 211 30.89 9.85 31.28
CA LEU A 211 31.58 8.72 31.92
C LEU A 211 31.26 8.58 33.42
N HIS A 212 30.92 9.70 34.08
CA HIS A 212 30.62 9.76 35.51
C HIS A 212 29.13 9.56 35.83
N ARG A 213 28.23 9.59 34.83
CA ARG A 213 26.77 9.45 35.04
C ARG A 213 26.28 8.00 35.00
N GLY A 214 27.04 7.08 34.39
CA GLY A 214 26.63 5.69 34.20
C GLY A 214 26.76 4.76 35.41
N SER A 215 27.42 5.16 36.50
CA SER A 215 27.74 4.26 37.63
C SER A 215 26.83 4.38 38.85
N GLY A 216 25.78 5.22 38.80
CA GLY A 216 24.92 5.51 39.95
C GLY A 216 23.44 5.33 39.67
N ALA A 217 23.01 4.13 39.26
CA ALA A 217 21.59 3.82 39.11
C ALA A 217 20.94 3.69 40.50
N VAL A 218 20.36 4.78 41.00
CA VAL A 218 19.42 4.73 42.14
C VAL A 218 18.04 4.39 41.58
N THR A 219 17.58 3.17 41.84
CA THR A 219 16.18 2.76 41.64
C THR A 219 15.28 3.57 42.57
N VAL A 220 14.48 4.47 42.01
CA VAL A 220 13.45 5.21 42.76
C VAL A 220 12.15 4.39 42.74
N PRO A 221 11.46 4.18 43.88
CA PRO A 221 10.21 3.43 43.91
C PRO A 221 9.14 4.03 42.98
N SER A 222 8.32 3.13 42.42
CA SER A 222 7.40 3.25 41.29
C SER A 222 6.17 4.17 41.49
N GLY A 223 6.37 5.41 41.92
CA GLY A 223 5.26 6.37 42.11
C GLY A 223 5.30 7.63 41.23
N LEU A 224 6.47 8.11 40.77
CA LEU A 224 6.60 9.53 40.39
C LEU A 224 7.30 9.85 39.06
N GLY A 225 7.66 8.87 38.22
CA GLY A 225 8.15 9.18 36.88
C GLY A 225 8.55 7.95 36.09
N TRP A 226 8.22 7.91 34.80
CA TRP A 226 8.79 6.92 33.90
C TRP A 226 10.29 7.23 33.76
N ARG A 227 11.14 6.29 34.18
CA ARG A 227 12.58 6.32 33.96
C ARG A 227 12.94 5.02 33.25
N PRO A 228 13.32 5.05 31.97
CA PRO A 228 14.00 3.90 31.39
C PRO A 228 15.28 3.70 32.23
N ASP A 229 15.53 2.47 32.67
CA ASP A 229 16.76 2.15 33.39
C ASP A 229 17.96 2.71 32.61
N PRO A 230 18.90 3.43 33.23
CA PRO A 230 20.10 3.89 32.54
C PRO A 230 20.87 2.66 32.05
N LEU A 231 20.81 2.42 30.74
CA LEU A 231 21.43 1.26 30.13
C LEU A 231 22.96 1.44 30.10
N PRO A 232 23.73 0.43 30.54
CA PRO A 232 25.18 0.48 30.43
C PRO A 232 25.59 0.31 28.95
N GLY A 233 25.89 1.41 28.25
CA GLY A 233 26.33 1.35 26.86
C GLY A 233 26.08 2.63 26.05
N ARG A 234 26.84 2.79 24.97
CA ARG A 234 26.89 3.97 24.09
C ARG A 234 25.81 3.95 22.99
N SER A 235 24.55 3.69 23.31
CA SER A 235 23.47 3.58 22.31
C SER A 235 23.24 4.88 21.51
N ASP A 236 23.47 6.01 22.15
CA ASP A 236 23.27 7.34 21.59
C ASP A 236 24.02 7.55 20.26
N HIS A 237 25.31 7.19 20.17
CA HIS A 237 26.05 7.36 18.92
C HIS A 237 25.51 6.48 17.79
N ALA A 238 25.16 5.23 18.09
CA ALA A 238 24.58 4.32 17.11
C ALA A 238 23.21 4.83 16.62
N LEU A 239 22.38 5.33 17.53
CA LEU A 239 21.09 5.94 17.21
C LEU A 239 21.25 7.15 16.28
N LEU A 240 22.18 8.06 16.57
CA LEU A 240 22.44 9.22 15.71
C LEU A 240 22.93 8.82 14.30
N ARG A 241 23.76 7.77 14.21
CA ARG A 241 24.24 7.26 12.91
C ARG A 241 23.12 6.59 12.11
N VAL A 242 22.29 5.76 12.76
CA VAL A 242 21.10 5.16 12.13
C VAL A 242 20.15 6.25 11.63
N ARG A 243 19.95 7.31 12.42
CA ARG A 243 19.17 8.47 12.00
C ARG A 243 19.74 9.16 10.77
N LEU A 244 21.05 9.41 10.70
CA LEU A 244 21.69 9.95 9.50
C LEU A 244 21.45 9.07 8.26
N ALA A 245 21.52 7.75 8.43
CA ALA A 245 21.24 6.81 7.34
C ALA A 245 19.77 6.88 6.87
N LEU A 246 18.82 6.96 7.81
CA LEU A 246 17.39 7.14 7.50
C LEU A 246 17.11 8.45 6.76
N MET A 247 17.75 9.55 7.15
CA MET A 247 17.62 10.83 6.45
C MET A 247 18.20 10.78 5.03
N ALA A 248 19.29 10.02 4.82
CA ALA A 248 19.88 9.81 3.50
C ALA A 248 18.95 9.04 2.55
N ALA A 249 17.97 8.29 3.07
CA ALA A 249 17.01 7.57 2.24
C ALA A 249 16.17 8.48 1.35
N GLY A 250 15.97 9.75 1.73
CA GLY A 250 15.28 10.74 0.89
C GLY A 250 16.16 11.34 -0.22
N GLU A 251 17.48 11.12 -0.20
CA GLU A 251 18.42 11.74 -1.12
C GLU A 251 18.65 10.85 -2.36
N ARG A 252 18.78 11.46 -3.54
CA ARG A 252 19.07 10.72 -4.81
C ARG A 252 20.55 10.30 -4.95
N GLN A 253 21.40 10.58 -3.95
CA GLN A 253 22.84 10.33 -4.00
C GLN A 253 23.21 8.97 -3.39
N GLY A 254 23.25 7.92 -4.22
CA GLY A 254 23.52 6.55 -3.78
C GLY A 254 24.82 6.37 -2.98
N ASP A 255 25.93 7.01 -3.38
CA ASP A 255 27.23 6.84 -2.72
C ASP A 255 27.28 7.45 -1.31
N LEU A 256 26.53 8.53 -1.08
CA LEU A 256 26.44 9.16 0.24
C LEU A 256 25.57 8.30 1.17
N ALA A 257 24.44 7.81 0.65
CA ALA A 257 23.55 6.91 1.39
C ALA A 257 24.26 5.61 1.80
N ALA A 258 25.02 4.98 0.88
CA ALA A 258 25.80 3.78 1.16
C ALA A 258 26.88 4.01 2.24
N ARG A 259 27.58 5.15 2.21
CA ARG A 259 28.56 5.51 3.25
C ARG A 259 27.91 5.67 4.62
N ARG A 260 26.78 6.39 4.70
CA ARG A 260 26.03 6.59 5.95
C ARG A 260 25.48 5.28 6.52
N LEU A 261 24.99 4.37 5.66
CA LEU A 261 24.61 3.01 6.07
C LEU A 261 25.80 2.25 6.65
N GLY A 262 26.96 2.30 6.00
CA GLY A 262 28.19 1.67 6.48
C GLY A 262 28.59 2.19 7.86
N GLU A 263 28.61 3.50 8.07
CA GLU A 263 28.92 4.11 9.37
C GLU A 263 27.92 3.70 10.46
N ALA A 264 26.62 3.65 10.13
CA ALA A 264 25.59 3.20 11.05
C ALA A 264 25.74 1.73 11.42
N ALA A 265 26.03 0.85 10.45
CA ALA A 265 26.28 -0.57 10.67
C ALA A 265 27.45 -0.79 11.65
N HIS A 266 28.56 -0.07 11.46
CA HIS A 266 29.72 -0.15 12.37
C HIS A 266 29.36 0.33 13.78
N ALA A 267 28.59 1.41 13.91
CA ALA A 267 28.18 1.94 15.21
C ALA A 267 27.22 0.99 15.95
N VAL A 268 26.27 0.37 15.26
CA VAL A 268 25.36 -0.63 15.85
C VAL A 268 26.11 -1.89 16.26
N ALA A 269 27.01 -2.41 15.40
CA ALA A 269 27.84 -3.57 15.73
C ALA A 269 28.70 -3.34 16.98
N ALA A 270 29.20 -2.10 17.17
CA ALA A 270 29.98 -1.73 18.35
C ALA A 270 29.20 -1.74 19.67
N LEU A 271 27.85 -1.76 19.65
CA LEU A 271 27.04 -1.96 20.85
C LEU A 271 27.17 -3.39 21.40
N GLY A 272 27.42 -4.37 20.52
CA GLY A 272 27.37 -5.79 20.82
C GLY A 272 25.94 -6.34 20.92
N SER A 273 25.76 -7.61 20.60
CA SER A 273 24.45 -8.27 20.54
C SER A 273 23.71 -8.36 21.88
N GLY A 274 24.43 -8.22 23.00
CA GLY A 274 23.84 -8.19 24.35
C GLY A 274 23.23 -6.84 24.73
N HIS A 275 23.45 -5.78 23.94
CA HIS A 275 22.86 -4.47 24.21
C HIS A 275 21.37 -4.48 23.86
N PRO A 276 20.47 -3.97 24.71
CA PRO A 276 19.01 -4.03 24.48
C PRO A 276 18.56 -3.31 23.20
N ASP A 277 19.23 -2.22 22.82
CA ASP A 277 18.91 -1.49 21.59
C ASP A 277 19.54 -2.10 20.31
N HIS A 278 20.45 -3.06 20.42
CA HIS A 278 21.16 -3.61 19.25
C HIS A 278 20.18 -4.19 18.23
N ALA A 279 19.27 -5.05 18.68
CA ALA A 279 18.26 -5.67 17.82
C ALA A 279 17.35 -4.64 17.13
N ARG A 280 16.86 -3.64 17.89
CA ARG A 280 16.01 -2.56 17.37
C ARG A 280 16.75 -1.74 16.31
N LEU A 281 17.97 -1.31 16.61
CA LEU A 281 18.77 -0.51 15.69
C LEU A 281 19.19 -1.29 14.43
N MET A 282 19.41 -2.61 14.53
CA MET A 282 19.64 -3.47 13.37
C MET A 282 18.43 -3.52 12.43
N VAL A 283 17.21 -3.62 12.99
CA VAL A 283 15.97 -3.60 12.20
C VAL A 283 15.76 -2.23 11.54
N TRP A 284 16.00 -1.13 12.27
CA TRP A 284 15.95 0.22 11.72
C TRP A 284 16.98 0.45 10.60
N LEU A 285 18.18 -0.13 10.72
CA LEU A 285 19.22 -0.06 9.69
C LEU A 285 18.81 -0.81 8.42
N ALA A 286 18.27 -2.03 8.56
CA ALA A 286 17.74 -2.79 7.43
C ALA A 286 16.56 -2.08 6.74
N PHE A 287 15.70 -1.42 7.53
CA PHE A 287 14.64 -0.57 6.99
C PHE A 287 15.19 0.64 6.21
N ALA A 288 16.25 1.30 6.72
CA ALA A 288 16.92 2.38 6.01
C ALA A 288 17.51 1.90 4.68
N GLU A 289 18.17 0.74 4.68
CA GLU A 289 18.73 0.12 3.47
C GLU A 289 17.62 -0.19 2.44
N ALA A 290 16.55 -0.85 2.86
CA ALA A 290 15.41 -1.15 1.99
C ALA A 290 14.79 0.13 1.39
N ARG A 291 14.63 1.21 2.19
CA ARG A 291 14.14 2.51 1.69
C ARG A 291 15.09 3.13 0.67
N ILE A 292 16.40 3.12 0.93
CA ILE A 292 17.42 3.68 0.02
C ILE A 292 17.37 2.94 -1.32
N VAL A 293 17.42 1.61 -1.28
CA VAL A 293 17.43 0.79 -2.50
C VAL A 293 16.11 0.95 -3.27
N LEU A 294 14.97 1.01 -2.58
CA LEU A 294 13.66 1.25 -3.19
C LEU A 294 13.56 2.64 -3.83
N ASN A 295 14.04 3.69 -3.17
CA ASN A 295 13.98 5.06 -3.70
C ASN A 295 14.93 5.30 -4.89
N LEU A 296 16.01 4.53 -4.98
CA LEU A 296 16.96 4.55 -6.10
C LEU A 296 16.62 3.55 -7.20
N ALA A 297 15.57 2.74 -7.03
CA ALA A 297 15.23 1.67 -7.95
C ALA A 297 14.70 2.20 -9.28
N GLU A 298 15.28 1.72 -10.38
CA GLU A 298 14.74 1.90 -11.72
C GLU A 298 13.66 0.83 -12.03
N PRO A 299 12.88 0.97 -13.13
CA PRO A 299 11.81 0.02 -13.47
C PRO A 299 12.21 -1.48 -13.47
N GLY A 300 13.48 -1.80 -13.74
CA GLY A 300 14.02 -3.18 -13.73
C GLY A 300 14.60 -3.69 -12.41
N ASP A 301 14.64 -2.88 -11.36
CA ASP A 301 15.43 -3.17 -10.14
C ASP A 301 14.68 -4.00 -9.06
N ALA A 302 13.57 -4.64 -9.40
CA ALA A 302 12.74 -5.37 -8.45
C ALA A 302 13.49 -6.44 -7.64
N GLU A 303 14.43 -7.17 -8.28
CA GLU A 303 15.27 -8.17 -7.60
C GLU A 303 16.30 -7.54 -6.66
N ARG A 304 16.86 -6.37 -7.04
CA ARG A 304 17.80 -5.64 -6.19
C ARG A 304 17.13 -5.15 -4.90
N VAL A 305 15.87 -4.74 -5.00
CA VAL A 305 15.05 -4.33 -3.84
C VAL A 305 14.64 -5.52 -2.99
N ARG A 306 14.43 -6.70 -3.59
CA ARG A 306 13.99 -7.89 -2.87
C ARG A 306 14.97 -8.33 -1.79
N ALA A 307 16.28 -8.30 -2.04
CA ALA A 307 17.26 -8.78 -1.07
C ALA A 307 17.25 -7.99 0.27
N PRO A 308 17.31 -6.64 0.29
CA PRO A 308 17.15 -5.86 1.52
C PRO A 308 15.78 -6.06 2.21
N LEU A 309 14.70 -6.24 1.43
CA LEU A 309 13.38 -6.54 2.00
C LEU A 309 13.36 -7.90 2.70
N ASP A 310 13.91 -8.93 2.08
CA ASP A 310 14.00 -10.26 2.66
C ASP A 310 14.85 -10.24 3.95
N GLN A 311 15.95 -9.48 3.95
CA GLN A 311 16.75 -9.26 5.16
C GLN A 311 15.94 -8.57 6.27
N LEU A 312 15.18 -7.52 5.95
CA LEU A 312 14.30 -6.86 6.92
C LEU A 312 13.23 -7.83 7.46
N VAL A 313 12.65 -8.67 6.61
CA VAL A 313 11.68 -9.70 7.01
C VAL A 313 12.31 -10.72 7.96
N VAL A 314 13.52 -11.19 7.68
CA VAL A 314 14.26 -12.13 8.54
C VAL A 314 14.54 -11.48 9.91
N LEU A 315 15.08 -10.27 9.94
CA LEU A 315 15.37 -9.57 11.19
C LEU A 315 14.10 -9.27 12.00
N ALA A 316 13.00 -8.93 11.33
CA ALA A 316 11.69 -8.73 11.95
C ALA A 316 11.17 -10.02 12.62
N ALA A 317 11.38 -11.17 11.99
CA ALA A 317 11.01 -12.47 12.55
C ALA A 317 11.90 -12.86 13.74
N ASP A 318 13.20 -12.58 13.66
CA ASP A 318 14.18 -13.02 14.65
C ASP A 318 14.15 -12.19 15.95
N PHE A 319 13.97 -10.88 15.85
CA PHE A 319 14.14 -9.99 17.02
C PHE A 319 12.85 -9.58 17.73
N THR A 320 11.67 -9.84 17.15
CA THR A 320 10.36 -9.49 17.74
C THR A 320 10.26 -8.04 18.24
N VAL A 321 10.87 -7.10 17.53
CA VAL A 321 10.80 -5.68 17.89
C VAL A 321 9.45 -5.08 17.46
N PRO A 322 8.81 -4.23 18.29
CA PRO A 322 7.44 -3.77 18.04
C PRO A 322 7.29 -2.94 16.74
N GLU A 323 8.35 -2.28 16.30
CA GLU A 323 8.35 -1.38 15.14
C GLU A 323 8.42 -2.14 13.79
N ALA A 324 8.95 -3.37 13.79
CA ALA A 324 9.34 -4.07 12.57
C ALA A 324 8.17 -4.29 11.59
N THR A 325 7.01 -4.64 12.12
CA THR A 325 5.80 -4.84 11.28
C THR A 325 5.37 -3.55 10.63
N GLY A 326 5.39 -2.44 11.36
CA GLY A 326 5.05 -1.13 10.82
C GLY A 326 6.02 -0.66 9.76
N MET A 327 7.32 -0.94 9.91
CA MET A 327 8.34 -0.65 8.89
C MET A 327 8.04 -1.36 7.57
N LEU A 328 7.75 -2.67 7.63
CA LEU A 328 7.41 -3.43 6.43
C LEU A 328 6.12 -2.91 5.78
N LEU A 329 5.10 -2.58 6.58
CA LEU A 329 3.86 -1.96 6.10
C LEU A 329 4.12 -0.62 5.39
N ALA A 330 5.02 0.20 5.94
CA ALA A 330 5.37 1.51 5.37
C ALA A 330 6.11 1.43 4.01
N LEU A 331 6.68 0.27 3.65
CA LEU A 331 7.33 0.06 2.35
C LEU A 331 6.35 -0.34 1.24
N LEU A 332 5.21 -0.97 1.59
CA LEU A 332 4.26 -1.49 0.60
C LEU A 332 3.72 -0.41 -0.35
N PRO A 333 3.39 0.83 0.07
CA PRO A 333 2.93 1.88 -0.85
C PRO A 333 3.93 2.19 -1.97
N SER A 334 5.22 2.30 -1.64
CA SER A 334 6.26 2.59 -2.62
C SER A 334 6.50 1.39 -3.55
N ILE A 335 6.51 0.15 -3.03
CA ILE A 335 6.61 -1.05 -3.89
C ILE A 335 5.41 -1.09 -4.86
N ALA A 336 4.20 -0.81 -4.38
CA ALA A 336 2.99 -0.78 -5.20
C ALA A 336 3.06 0.30 -6.28
N GLU A 337 3.57 1.50 -5.95
CA GLU A 337 3.78 2.59 -6.90
C GLU A 337 4.70 2.14 -8.04
N HIS A 338 5.84 1.49 -7.75
CA HIS A 338 6.73 0.93 -8.77
C HIS A 338 6.04 -0.18 -9.59
N ALA A 339 5.26 -1.04 -8.95
CA ALA A 339 4.54 -2.13 -9.60
C ALA A 339 3.44 -1.66 -10.58
N VAL A 340 2.90 -0.45 -10.40
CA VAL A 340 1.88 0.12 -11.29
C VAL A 340 2.40 1.31 -12.12
N ARG A 341 3.69 1.65 -11.98
CA ARG A 341 4.31 2.77 -12.70
C ARG A 341 4.30 2.52 -14.19
N ARG A 342 4.00 3.57 -14.95
CA ARG A 342 4.07 3.54 -16.41
C ARG A 342 5.48 3.90 -16.88
N PRO A 343 5.99 3.27 -17.95
CA PRO A 343 7.25 3.67 -18.53
C PRO A 343 7.16 5.12 -19.05
N PRO A 344 8.20 5.94 -18.88
CA PRO A 344 8.19 7.33 -19.33
C PRO A 344 8.26 7.50 -20.86
N GLY A 345 8.52 6.42 -21.60
CA GLY A 345 8.67 6.43 -23.05
C GLY A 345 8.29 5.08 -23.68
N PRO A 346 8.31 4.98 -25.02
CA PRO A 346 8.07 3.73 -25.74
C PRO A 346 9.02 2.64 -25.28
N ARG A 347 8.50 1.45 -24.99
CA ARG A 347 9.30 0.28 -24.59
C ARG A 347 8.69 -1.03 -25.08
N PRO A 348 9.52 -2.06 -25.36
CA PRO A 348 9.01 -3.39 -25.69
C PRO A 348 8.05 -3.91 -24.63
N LEU A 349 6.83 -4.25 -25.03
CA LEU A 349 5.77 -4.65 -24.09
C LEU A 349 6.17 -5.86 -23.22
N GLY A 350 6.90 -6.81 -23.81
CA GLY A 350 7.39 -8.00 -23.09
C GLY A 350 8.27 -7.64 -21.90
N GLU A 351 9.13 -6.64 -22.04
CA GLU A 351 10.00 -6.13 -20.96
C GLU A 351 9.17 -5.43 -19.88
N VAL A 352 8.28 -4.51 -20.27
CA VAL A 352 7.42 -3.77 -19.33
C VAL A 352 6.58 -4.73 -18.50
N LEU A 353 6.01 -5.76 -19.13
CA LEU A 353 5.23 -6.78 -18.43
C LEU A 353 6.11 -7.65 -17.51
N ALA A 354 7.33 -7.99 -17.91
CA ALA A 354 8.25 -8.76 -17.07
C ALA A 354 8.69 -7.97 -15.83
N GLU A 355 9.05 -6.70 -15.99
CA GLU A 355 9.39 -5.78 -14.90
C GLU A 355 8.22 -5.62 -13.94
N ARG A 356 7.03 -5.35 -14.47
CA ARG A 356 5.80 -5.24 -13.67
C ARG A 356 5.52 -6.52 -12.88
N SER A 357 5.62 -7.69 -13.52
CA SER A 357 5.45 -8.97 -12.84
C SER A 357 6.47 -9.17 -11.71
N ALA A 358 7.73 -8.74 -11.90
CA ALA A 358 8.76 -8.83 -10.87
C ALA A 358 8.44 -7.93 -9.65
N TRP A 359 8.00 -6.70 -9.89
CA TRP A 359 7.56 -5.79 -8.81
C TRP A 359 6.31 -6.29 -8.09
N LEU A 360 5.31 -6.81 -8.81
CA LEU A 360 4.12 -7.41 -8.21
C LEU A 360 4.47 -8.66 -7.38
N ALA A 361 5.44 -9.46 -7.82
CA ALA A 361 5.94 -10.60 -7.04
C ALA A 361 6.65 -10.14 -5.75
N THR A 362 7.44 -9.07 -5.81
CA THR A 362 8.06 -8.46 -4.61
C THR A 362 7.00 -7.90 -3.66
N LEU A 363 5.96 -7.25 -4.18
CA LEU A 363 4.82 -6.78 -3.37
C LEU A 363 4.05 -7.94 -2.71
N ASP A 364 3.75 -9.00 -3.46
CA ASP A 364 3.07 -10.21 -2.96
C ASP A 364 3.89 -10.88 -1.84
N SER A 365 5.18 -11.13 -2.09
CA SER A 365 6.09 -11.75 -1.09
C SER A 365 6.14 -10.94 0.19
N THR A 366 6.31 -9.61 0.07
CA THR A 366 6.37 -8.71 1.22
C THR A 366 5.03 -8.70 1.97
N ALA A 367 3.90 -8.54 1.28
CA ALA A 367 2.58 -8.54 1.91
C ALA A 367 2.28 -9.85 2.66
N ARG A 368 2.66 -11.01 2.10
CA ARG A 368 2.55 -12.31 2.77
C ARG A 368 3.48 -12.42 3.98
N ALA A 369 4.70 -11.91 3.88
CA ALA A 369 5.63 -11.88 4.99
C ALA A 369 5.09 -11.02 6.15
N VAL A 370 4.64 -9.80 5.86
CA VAL A 370 3.98 -8.94 6.86
C VAL A 370 2.79 -9.65 7.49
N ARG A 371 1.95 -10.31 6.69
CA ARG A 371 0.78 -11.03 7.21
C ARG A 371 1.17 -12.12 8.21
N ARG A 372 2.27 -12.85 7.96
CA ARG A 372 2.79 -13.88 8.88
C ARG A 372 3.36 -13.28 10.16
N LEU A 373 3.92 -12.08 10.06
CA LEU A 373 4.48 -11.33 11.17
C LEU A 373 3.44 -10.47 11.90
N LEU A 374 2.20 -10.41 11.43
CA LEU A 374 1.17 -9.57 12.04
C LEU A 374 1.01 -9.96 13.51
N PRO A 375 1.23 -9.00 14.42
CA PRO A 375 1.10 -9.26 15.84
C PRO A 375 -0.38 -9.37 16.25
N ALA A 376 -0.63 -10.00 17.38
CA ALA A 376 -1.97 -10.32 17.88
C ALA A 376 -2.88 -9.10 18.14
N TRP A 377 -2.31 -7.90 18.21
CA TRP A 377 -3.05 -6.64 18.36
C TRP A 377 -3.59 -6.07 17.04
N SER A 378 -3.15 -6.61 15.90
CA SER A 378 -3.58 -6.14 14.58
C SER A 378 -5.06 -6.41 14.35
N THR A 379 -5.75 -5.47 13.71
CA THR A 379 -7.15 -5.66 13.36
C THR A 379 -7.31 -6.77 12.32
N PRO A 380 -8.43 -7.50 12.31
CA PRO A 380 -8.75 -8.44 11.23
C PRO A 380 -8.74 -7.77 9.86
N SER A 381 -9.14 -6.50 9.77
CA SER A 381 -9.13 -5.71 8.53
C SER A 381 -7.75 -5.63 7.89
N THR A 382 -6.70 -5.38 8.68
CA THR A 382 -5.31 -5.35 8.21
C THR A 382 -4.90 -6.69 7.59
N GLY A 383 -5.26 -7.80 8.24
CA GLY A 383 -5.02 -9.15 7.72
C GLY A 383 -5.72 -9.40 6.38
N TRP A 384 -6.97 -8.93 6.24
CA TRP A 384 -7.73 -9.05 5.00
C TRP A 384 -7.15 -8.17 3.87
N GLN A 385 -6.73 -6.95 4.17
CA GLN A 385 -6.10 -6.06 3.17
C GLN A 385 -4.79 -6.64 2.65
N LEU A 386 -3.93 -7.17 3.51
CA LEU A 386 -2.70 -7.84 3.07
C LEU A 386 -2.99 -9.06 2.18
N GLN A 387 -4.03 -9.82 2.50
CA GLN A 387 -4.45 -10.94 1.66
C GLN A 387 -5.05 -10.47 0.32
N PHE A 388 -5.78 -9.36 0.31
CA PHE A 388 -6.28 -8.74 -0.91
C PHE A 388 -5.12 -8.26 -1.80
N ILE A 389 -4.10 -7.61 -1.22
CA ILE A 389 -2.91 -7.15 -1.94
C ILE A 389 -2.22 -8.33 -2.62
N ALA A 390 -2.00 -9.43 -1.88
CA ALA A 390 -1.44 -10.66 -2.44
C ALA A 390 -2.27 -11.22 -3.61
N HIS A 391 -3.60 -11.27 -3.47
CA HIS A 391 -4.50 -11.72 -4.53
C HIS A 391 -4.45 -10.81 -5.77
N ALA A 392 -4.49 -9.48 -5.56
CA ALA A 392 -4.43 -8.49 -6.62
C ALA A 392 -3.11 -8.56 -7.39
N CYS A 393 -1.98 -8.81 -6.71
CA CYS A 393 -0.69 -9.01 -7.35
C CYS A 393 -0.68 -10.22 -8.29
N GLY A 394 -1.26 -11.36 -7.85
CA GLY A 394 -1.42 -12.54 -8.71
C GLY A 394 -2.31 -12.25 -9.93
N ALA A 395 -3.45 -11.60 -9.72
CA ALA A 395 -4.40 -11.27 -10.78
C ALA A 395 -3.82 -10.31 -11.83
N LEU A 396 -3.10 -9.26 -11.40
CA LEU A 396 -2.49 -8.27 -12.28
C LEU A 396 -1.18 -8.74 -12.91
N GLY A 397 -0.43 -9.61 -12.24
CA GLY A 397 0.86 -10.09 -12.72
C GLY A 397 0.74 -11.17 -13.80
N GLY A 398 -0.48 -11.61 -14.13
CA GLY A 398 -0.73 -12.75 -15.01
C GLY A 398 -0.25 -14.08 -14.44
N SER A 399 0.20 -14.09 -13.17
CA SER A 399 0.57 -15.30 -12.45
C SER A 399 -0.71 -15.97 -11.99
N THR A 400 -1.35 -16.68 -12.90
CA THR A 400 -2.21 -17.77 -12.51
C THR A 400 -1.28 -18.80 -11.89
N THR A 401 -1.16 -18.83 -10.56
CA THR A 401 -0.72 -20.07 -9.93
C THR A 401 -1.72 -21.11 -10.40
N VAL A 402 -1.30 -21.90 -11.38
CA VAL A 402 -2.06 -23.00 -11.89
C VAL A 402 -2.00 -24.01 -10.77
N THR A 403 -3.13 -24.29 -10.13
CA THR A 403 -3.21 -25.48 -9.28
C THR A 403 -2.87 -26.68 -10.15
N ASP A 404 -2.45 -27.81 -9.57
CA ASP A 404 -2.18 -29.04 -10.33
C ASP A 404 -3.34 -29.46 -11.28
N SER A 405 -4.52 -28.88 -11.10
CA SER A 405 -5.71 -29.02 -11.96
C SER A 405 -5.81 -28.05 -13.15
N GLY A 406 -4.79 -27.27 -13.49
CA GLY A 406 -4.83 -26.39 -14.67
C GLY A 406 -5.65 -25.10 -14.48
N SER A 407 -6.32 -24.95 -13.33
CA SER A 407 -7.18 -23.80 -13.06
C SER A 407 -6.39 -22.67 -12.41
N PRO A 408 -6.61 -21.41 -12.82
CA PRO A 408 -6.06 -20.28 -12.09
C PRO A 408 -6.56 -20.35 -10.64
N THR A 409 -5.65 -20.24 -9.67
CA THR A 409 -6.02 -20.18 -8.25
C THR A 409 -6.75 -18.87 -7.99
N ILE A 410 -8.03 -18.81 -8.30
CA ILE A 410 -8.91 -17.78 -7.78
C ILE A 410 -9.03 -18.10 -6.28
N LEU A 411 -8.26 -17.38 -5.46
CA LEU A 411 -8.42 -17.48 -4.02
C LEU A 411 -9.88 -17.13 -3.69
N PRO A 412 -10.63 -18.02 -3.02
CA PRO A 412 -12.01 -17.75 -2.69
C PRO A 412 -12.08 -16.47 -1.86
N THR A 413 -13.02 -15.58 -2.20
CA THR A 413 -13.25 -14.37 -1.42
C THR A 413 -13.58 -14.77 0.02
N PRO A 414 -12.83 -14.32 1.03
CA PRO A 414 -13.12 -14.68 2.40
C PRO A 414 -14.51 -14.17 2.80
N ALA A 415 -15.41 -15.05 3.24
CA ALA A 415 -16.76 -14.67 3.65
C ALA A 415 -16.78 -13.66 4.83
N ALA A 416 -15.70 -13.64 5.62
CA ALA A 416 -15.54 -12.74 6.76
C ALA A 416 -14.83 -11.41 6.43
N ALA A 417 -14.45 -11.16 5.17
CA ALA A 417 -13.86 -9.89 4.79
C ALA A 417 -14.91 -8.76 4.82
N PRO A 418 -14.52 -7.52 5.20
CA PRO A 418 -15.41 -6.36 5.11
C PRO A 418 -15.99 -6.20 3.70
N GLU A 419 -17.26 -5.84 3.60
CA GLU A 419 -17.99 -5.84 2.33
C GLU A 419 -17.31 -5.00 1.23
N TRP A 420 -16.78 -3.83 1.59
CA TRP A 420 -16.06 -2.94 0.66
C TRP A 420 -14.84 -3.62 0.03
N LEU A 421 -14.12 -4.44 0.79
CA LEU A 421 -12.94 -5.17 0.34
C LEU A 421 -13.34 -6.43 -0.42
N ALA A 422 -14.33 -7.17 0.10
CA ALA A 422 -14.86 -8.38 -0.53
C ALA A 422 -15.42 -8.09 -1.93
N ALA A 423 -16.10 -6.95 -2.13
CA ALA A 423 -16.60 -6.52 -3.44
C ALA A 423 -15.46 -6.28 -4.44
N ARG A 424 -14.42 -5.53 -4.04
CA ARG A 424 -13.22 -5.29 -4.88
C ARG A 424 -12.50 -6.59 -5.25
N TRP A 425 -12.41 -7.50 -4.28
CA TRP A 425 -11.82 -8.82 -4.48
C TRP A 425 -12.58 -9.65 -5.51
N ARG A 426 -13.90 -9.77 -5.39
CA ARG A 426 -14.75 -10.48 -6.36
C ARG A 426 -14.57 -9.91 -7.76
N THR A 427 -14.53 -8.59 -7.89
CA THR A 427 -14.32 -7.92 -9.17
C THR A 427 -12.95 -8.24 -9.77
N LEU A 428 -11.87 -8.24 -8.98
CA LEU A 428 -10.53 -8.64 -9.43
C LEU A 428 -10.42 -10.12 -9.81
N ALA A 429 -11.19 -10.98 -9.14
CA ALA A 429 -11.36 -12.37 -9.53
C ALA A 429 -12.14 -12.53 -10.85
N GLY A 430 -12.76 -11.46 -11.34
CA GLY A 430 -13.55 -11.42 -12.58
C GLY A 430 -15.04 -11.65 -12.40
N GLY A 431 -15.54 -11.70 -11.16
CA GLY A 431 -16.96 -11.87 -10.84
C GLY A 431 -17.75 -10.56 -10.87
N ASP A 432 -19.08 -10.66 -10.86
CA ASP A 432 -19.98 -9.50 -10.83
C ASP A 432 -19.84 -8.74 -9.49
N PRO A 433 -19.55 -7.42 -9.50
CA PRO A 433 -19.57 -6.59 -8.28
C PRO A 433 -20.94 -6.57 -7.58
N GLY A 434 -22.03 -6.94 -8.25
CA GLY A 434 -23.42 -6.86 -7.77
C GLY A 434 -24.02 -5.47 -8.03
N ASP A 435 -25.35 -5.33 -7.94
CA ASP A 435 -26.09 -4.13 -8.39
C ASP A 435 -25.80 -2.87 -7.56
N ALA A 436 -25.54 -3.02 -6.26
CA ALA A 436 -25.29 -1.92 -5.32
C ALA A 436 -23.98 -1.14 -5.59
N GLY A 437 -23.11 -1.65 -6.47
CA GLY A 437 -21.82 -1.03 -6.80
C GLY A 437 -20.70 -1.46 -5.84
N LEU A 438 -19.54 -0.79 -5.92
CA LEU A 438 -18.47 -0.99 -4.94
C LEU A 438 -18.80 -0.17 -3.69
N PRO A 439 -18.91 -0.80 -2.51
CA PRO A 439 -19.13 -0.05 -1.28
C PRO A 439 -17.97 0.93 -1.06
N PRO A 440 -18.26 2.15 -0.52
CA PRO A 440 -17.22 3.13 -0.23
C PRO A 440 -16.27 2.61 0.85
N ILE A 441 -15.05 3.12 0.85
CA ILE A 441 -14.09 2.86 1.93
C ILE A 441 -14.62 3.52 3.20
N PRO A 442 -14.64 2.83 4.36
CA PRO A 442 -15.09 3.42 5.61
C PRO A 442 -14.31 4.70 5.97
N ALA A 443 -15.01 5.78 6.28
CA ALA A 443 -14.40 7.08 6.57
C ALA A 443 -13.38 7.06 7.74
N GLY A 444 -13.51 6.09 8.66
CA GLY A 444 -12.54 5.91 9.76
C GLY A 444 -11.18 5.32 9.34
N GLN A 445 -11.06 4.78 8.12
CA GLN A 445 -9.82 4.15 7.62
C GLN A 445 -8.93 5.11 6.81
N THR A 446 -9.47 6.22 6.32
CA THR A 446 -8.82 7.07 5.30
C THR A 446 -7.63 7.90 5.79
N GLY A 447 -7.45 8.06 7.11
CA GLY A 447 -6.38 8.91 7.66
C GLY A 447 -5.10 8.19 8.09
N PHE A 448 -5.18 6.89 8.42
CA PHE A 448 -4.10 6.21 9.17
C PHE A 448 -3.79 4.80 8.69
N ASP A 449 -4.52 4.29 7.71
CA ASP A 449 -4.28 2.95 7.19
C ASP A 449 -3.15 2.95 6.15
N PRO A 450 -1.96 2.42 6.48
CA PRO A 450 -0.83 2.41 5.54
C PRO A 450 -1.09 1.52 4.32
N LEU A 451 -2.10 0.64 4.37
CA LEU A 451 -2.44 -0.28 3.28
C LEU A 451 -3.45 0.31 2.30
N LEU A 452 -4.21 1.33 2.70
CA LEU A 452 -5.25 1.89 1.85
C LEU A 452 -4.70 2.44 0.52
N PRO A 453 -3.59 3.24 0.49
CA PRO A 453 -3.01 3.69 -0.77
C PRO A 453 -2.56 2.54 -1.68
N VAL A 454 -2.10 1.43 -1.10
CA VAL A 454 -1.72 0.22 -1.86
C VAL A 454 -2.95 -0.38 -2.54
N VAL A 455 -4.04 -0.56 -1.78
CA VAL A 455 -5.30 -1.09 -2.31
C VAL A 455 -5.84 -0.19 -3.43
N GLU A 456 -5.82 1.12 -3.25
CA GLU A 456 -6.27 2.09 -4.25
C GLU A 456 -5.42 2.06 -5.53
N HIS A 457 -4.08 1.99 -5.41
CA HIS A 457 -3.19 1.86 -6.56
C HIS A 457 -3.50 0.59 -7.37
N LEU A 458 -3.70 -0.55 -6.71
CA LEU A 458 -4.00 -1.82 -7.38
C LEU A 458 -5.39 -1.81 -8.04
N VAL A 459 -6.41 -1.24 -7.37
CA VAL A 459 -7.76 -1.08 -7.93
C VAL A 459 -7.76 -0.15 -9.14
N ARG A 460 -7.03 0.97 -9.07
CA ARG A 460 -6.89 1.90 -10.20
C ARG A 460 -6.17 1.26 -11.37
N ALA A 461 -5.08 0.53 -11.10
CA ALA A 461 -4.32 -0.18 -12.14
C ALA A 461 -5.12 -1.30 -12.81
N ALA A 462 -6.13 -1.85 -12.12
CA ALA A 462 -7.08 -2.80 -12.68
C ALA A 462 -8.23 -2.14 -13.46
N ALA A 463 -8.36 -0.81 -13.42
CA ALA A 463 -9.42 -0.04 -14.05
C ALA A 463 -10.82 -0.61 -13.74
N LEU A 464 -11.14 -0.79 -12.45
CA LEU A 464 -12.42 -1.35 -11.99
C LEU A 464 -13.63 -0.41 -12.19
N GLU A 465 -13.53 0.62 -13.01
CA GLU A 465 -14.63 1.51 -13.35
C GLU A 465 -14.69 1.75 -14.87
N PRO A 466 -15.89 1.84 -15.48
CA PRO A 466 -17.21 1.81 -14.83
C PRO A 466 -17.71 0.40 -14.49
N LEU A 467 -18.42 0.27 -13.35
CA LEU A 467 -18.91 -1.02 -12.85
C LEU A 467 -19.88 -1.71 -13.79
N ALA A 468 -20.74 -0.97 -14.48
CA ALA A 468 -21.71 -1.59 -15.39
C ALA A 468 -21.04 -2.34 -16.56
N ALA A 469 -19.88 -1.87 -17.04
CA ALA A 469 -19.08 -2.58 -18.04
C ALA A 469 -18.49 -3.89 -17.49
N LEU A 470 -18.00 -3.88 -16.24
CA LEU A 470 -17.55 -5.10 -15.55
C LEU A 470 -18.65 -6.16 -15.48
N ARG A 471 -19.88 -5.75 -15.12
CA ARG A 471 -21.03 -6.67 -15.03
C ARG A 471 -21.39 -7.26 -16.39
N LEU A 472 -21.38 -6.42 -17.44
CA LEU A 472 -21.61 -6.89 -18.80
C LEU A 472 -20.55 -7.91 -19.21
N ARG A 473 -19.26 -7.64 -18.95
CA ARG A 473 -18.19 -8.60 -19.23
C ARG A 473 -18.38 -9.91 -18.46
N ALA A 474 -18.64 -9.86 -17.15
CA ALA A 474 -18.87 -11.06 -16.34
C ALA A 474 -19.98 -11.92 -16.93
N VAL A 475 -21.15 -11.31 -17.21
CA VAL A 475 -22.30 -11.98 -17.82
C VAL A 475 -22.01 -12.57 -19.21
N LEU A 476 -21.20 -11.91 -20.04
CA LEU A 476 -20.85 -12.42 -21.37
C LEU A 476 -19.82 -13.56 -21.34
N THR A 477 -19.04 -13.65 -20.26
CA THR A 477 -18.02 -14.69 -20.07
C THR A 477 -18.52 -15.88 -19.24
N GLU A 478 -19.60 -15.69 -18.48
CA GLU A 478 -20.30 -16.75 -17.75
C GLU A 478 -21.37 -17.44 -18.62
N PRO A 479 -21.35 -18.77 -18.76
CA PRO A 479 -22.36 -19.49 -19.54
C PRO A 479 -23.74 -19.46 -18.87
N GLY A 480 -24.79 -19.24 -19.66
CA GLY A 480 -26.18 -19.50 -19.25
C GLY A 480 -26.96 -18.30 -18.69
N ALA A 481 -26.43 -17.08 -18.74
CA ALA A 481 -27.18 -15.90 -18.32
C ALA A 481 -28.45 -15.66 -19.19
N PRO A 482 -29.62 -15.38 -18.58
CA PRO A 482 -30.84 -15.07 -19.33
C PRO A 482 -30.69 -13.82 -20.21
N ARG A 483 -31.28 -13.83 -21.41
CA ARG A 483 -31.20 -12.71 -22.38
C ARG A 483 -31.61 -11.36 -21.79
N GLU A 484 -32.62 -11.35 -20.94
CA GLU A 484 -33.12 -10.14 -20.26
C GLU A 484 -32.09 -9.55 -19.29
N VAL A 485 -31.29 -10.39 -18.62
CA VAL A 485 -30.20 -9.94 -17.75
C VAL A 485 -29.10 -9.31 -18.60
N VAL A 486 -28.70 -9.97 -19.68
CA VAL A 486 -27.70 -9.46 -20.63
C VAL A 486 -28.13 -8.09 -21.15
N GLN A 487 -29.39 -7.93 -21.58
CA GLN A 487 -29.89 -6.66 -22.10
C GLN A 487 -29.87 -5.55 -21.04
N ARG A 488 -30.37 -5.81 -19.83
CA ARG A 488 -30.29 -4.83 -18.73
C ARG A 488 -28.86 -4.41 -18.42
N ARG A 489 -27.89 -5.33 -18.50
CA ARG A 489 -26.46 -5.00 -18.31
C ARG A 489 -25.91 -4.15 -19.45
N ARG A 490 -26.30 -4.42 -20.70
CA ARG A 490 -25.95 -3.58 -21.86
C ARG A 490 -26.44 -2.15 -21.69
N ASP A 491 -27.72 -2.00 -21.35
CA ASP A 491 -28.33 -0.68 -21.16
C ASP A 491 -27.62 0.11 -20.06
N ALA A 492 -27.27 -0.55 -18.95
CA ALA A 492 -26.54 0.06 -17.84
C ALA A 492 -25.07 0.38 -18.15
N ALA A 493 -24.40 -0.44 -18.97
CA ALA A 493 -23.00 -0.21 -19.37
C ALA A 493 -22.84 0.99 -20.31
N GLY A 494 -23.94 1.40 -20.95
CA GLY A 494 -23.98 2.47 -21.92
C GLY A 494 -23.60 1.99 -23.32
N GLY A 495 -24.02 2.77 -24.33
CA GLY A 495 -23.92 2.37 -25.75
C GLY A 495 -22.51 2.01 -26.19
N ARG A 496 -21.48 2.74 -25.70
CA ARG A 496 -20.08 2.47 -26.04
C ARG A 496 -19.64 1.05 -25.65
N PHE A 497 -19.75 0.69 -24.36
CA PHE A 497 -19.26 -0.60 -23.88
C PHE A 497 -20.11 -1.77 -24.39
N SER A 498 -21.42 -1.56 -24.58
CA SER A 498 -22.29 -2.56 -25.20
C SER A 498 -21.85 -2.88 -26.63
N ALA A 499 -21.76 -1.87 -27.50
CA ALA A 499 -21.41 -2.08 -28.90
C ALA A 499 -20.02 -2.72 -29.07
N LEU A 500 -19.03 -2.28 -28.28
CA LEU A 500 -17.70 -2.90 -28.28
C LEU A 500 -17.75 -4.37 -27.84
N SER A 501 -18.50 -4.70 -26.79
CA SER A 501 -18.63 -6.07 -26.30
C SER A 501 -19.30 -6.98 -27.32
N ASP A 502 -20.33 -6.50 -28.00
CA ASP A 502 -21.07 -7.25 -29.02
C ASP A 502 -20.19 -7.57 -30.23
N VAL A 503 -19.37 -6.61 -30.66
CA VAL A 503 -18.38 -6.80 -31.73
C VAL A 503 -17.30 -7.82 -31.33
N ILE A 504 -16.78 -7.74 -30.10
CA ILE A 504 -15.79 -8.70 -29.58
C ILE A 504 -16.36 -10.13 -29.58
N VAL A 505 -17.60 -10.31 -29.10
CA VAL A 505 -18.26 -11.62 -29.09
C VAL A 505 -18.51 -12.12 -30.52
N ALA A 506 -18.93 -11.25 -31.44
CA ALA A 506 -19.16 -11.63 -32.83
C ALA A 506 -17.84 -12.02 -33.55
N LEU A 507 -16.74 -11.32 -33.27
CA LEU A 507 -15.40 -11.68 -33.75
C LEU A 507 -14.95 -13.06 -33.26
N ALA A 508 -15.22 -13.38 -31.99
CA ALA A 508 -14.90 -14.69 -31.42
C ALA A 508 -15.69 -15.83 -32.07
N ARG A 509 -16.99 -15.60 -32.35
CA ARG A 509 -17.84 -16.55 -33.09
C ARG A 509 -17.39 -16.72 -34.53
N LEU A 510 -16.98 -15.63 -35.18
CA LEU A 510 -16.45 -15.68 -36.54
C LEU A 510 -15.17 -16.54 -36.61
N ALA A 511 -14.28 -16.41 -35.63
CA ALA A 511 -13.09 -17.27 -35.53
C ALA A 511 -13.46 -18.75 -35.36
N GLN A 512 -14.42 -19.07 -34.49
CA GLN A 512 -14.89 -20.46 -34.30
C GLN A 512 -15.64 -21.03 -35.52
N ALA A 513 -16.22 -20.19 -36.37
CA ALA A 513 -16.88 -20.63 -37.58
C ALA A 513 -15.91 -21.13 -38.65
N GLU A 514 -14.62 -20.76 -38.56
CA GLU A 514 -13.57 -21.39 -39.36
C GLU A 514 -13.38 -22.87 -38.98
N ASP A 515 -13.81 -23.27 -37.77
CA ASP A 515 -13.68 -24.62 -37.22
C ASP A 515 -14.98 -25.47 -37.21
N GLY A 516 -16.09 -24.98 -37.78
CA GLY A 516 -17.29 -25.82 -38.01
C GLY A 516 -18.68 -25.20 -37.83
N LEU A 517 -18.82 -23.93 -37.43
CA LEU A 517 -20.13 -23.24 -37.44
C LEU A 517 -20.52 -22.74 -38.86
N PRO A 518 -21.82 -22.45 -39.12
CA PRO A 518 -22.25 -21.84 -40.38
C PRO A 518 -21.60 -20.46 -40.61
N ARG A 519 -20.52 -20.45 -41.39
CA ARG A 519 -19.68 -19.29 -41.72
C ARG A 519 -20.47 -18.04 -42.11
N GLU A 520 -21.50 -18.19 -42.95
CA GLU A 520 -22.34 -17.08 -43.40
C GLU A 520 -23.10 -16.38 -42.26
N THR A 521 -23.56 -17.15 -41.27
CA THR A 521 -24.28 -16.60 -40.11
C THR A 521 -23.34 -15.77 -39.25
N ALA A 522 -22.15 -16.30 -38.96
CA ALA A 522 -21.15 -15.60 -38.15
C ALA A 522 -20.65 -14.31 -38.85
N VAL A 523 -20.46 -14.34 -40.17
CA VAL A 523 -20.11 -13.15 -40.97
C VAL A 523 -21.21 -12.09 -40.87
N ARG A 524 -22.48 -12.48 -41.01
CA ARG A 524 -23.61 -11.54 -40.92
C ARG A 524 -23.72 -10.93 -39.52
N GLU A 525 -23.54 -11.73 -38.46
CA GLU A 525 -23.54 -11.25 -37.08
C GLU A 525 -22.41 -10.24 -36.83
N ALA A 526 -21.19 -10.54 -37.28
CA ALA A 526 -20.05 -9.64 -37.12
C ALA A 526 -20.26 -8.31 -37.87
N GLN A 527 -20.78 -8.35 -39.09
CA GLN A 527 -21.09 -7.13 -39.86
C GLN A 527 -22.19 -6.30 -39.22
N ALA A 528 -23.25 -6.93 -38.70
CA ALA A 528 -24.32 -6.23 -38.01
C ALA A 528 -23.81 -5.54 -36.74
N ALA A 529 -22.99 -6.22 -35.94
CA ALA A 529 -22.37 -5.64 -34.74
C ALA A 529 -21.43 -4.48 -35.09
N ALA A 530 -20.60 -4.62 -36.14
CA ALA A 530 -19.71 -3.55 -36.58
C ALA A 530 -20.48 -2.31 -37.09
N ALA A 531 -21.65 -2.49 -37.71
CA ALA A 531 -22.48 -1.38 -38.17
C ALA A 531 -22.96 -0.47 -37.01
N GLU A 532 -23.08 -1.00 -35.78
CA GLU A 532 -23.39 -0.20 -34.60
C GLU A 532 -22.24 0.71 -34.17
N LEU A 533 -20.99 0.33 -34.48
CA LEU A 533 -19.82 1.20 -34.27
C LEU A 533 -19.75 2.30 -35.33
N GLY A 534 -20.24 2.02 -36.55
CA GLY A 534 -20.23 2.91 -37.71
C GLY A 534 -19.43 2.36 -38.90
N ASP A 535 -19.52 3.05 -40.04
CA ASP A 535 -18.92 2.58 -41.30
C ASP A 535 -17.47 3.09 -41.49
N VAL A 536 -16.56 2.15 -41.71
CA VAL A 536 -15.15 2.42 -42.07
C VAL A 536 -14.91 2.44 -43.58
N GLY A 537 -15.92 2.08 -44.39
CA GLY A 537 -15.84 2.01 -45.85
C GLY A 537 -15.82 3.36 -46.57
N PRO A 538 -15.24 3.44 -47.78
CA PRO A 538 -15.06 4.67 -48.55
C PRO A 538 -16.35 5.22 -49.19
N GLN A 539 -17.47 4.51 -49.13
CA GLN A 539 -18.65 4.76 -49.97
C GLN A 539 -19.86 5.44 -49.27
N GLN A 540 -19.76 5.87 -48.01
CA GLN A 540 -20.88 6.53 -47.32
C GLN A 540 -20.53 7.91 -46.75
N ASP A 541 -20.96 8.98 -47.44
CA ASP A 541 -20.94 10.36 -46.94
C ASP A 541 -22.13 10.69 -46.00
N ALA A 542 -23.05 9.74 -45.80
CA ALA A 542 -24.35 9.99 -45.15
C ALA A 542 -24.41 9.66 -43.65
N THR A 543 -23.36 9.10 -43.05
CA THR A 543 -23.35 8.77 -41.62
C THR A 543 -22.94 9.99 -40.77
N GLY A 544 -23.70 10.24 -39.70
CA GLY A 544 -23.47 11.40 -38.84
C GLY A 544 -22.15 11.32 -38.06
N PRO A 545 -21.49 12.46 -37.76
CA PRO A 545 -20.17 12.52 -37.09
C PRO A 545 -20.14 11.99 -35.64
N GLY A 546 -21.28 11.55 -35.11
CA GLY A 546 -21.42 10.99 -33.77
C GLY A 546 -21.09 9.49 -33.63
N GLN A 547 -20.75 8.80 -34.72
CA GLN A 547 -20.46 7.36 -34.66
C GLN A 547 -19.17 7.04 -33.88
N PRO A 548 -19.15 5.97 -33.06
CA PRO A 548 -17.97 5.54 -32.30
C PRO A 548 -16.69 5.41 -33.13
N VAL A 549 -16.76 4.86 -34.34
CA VAL A 549 -15.57 4.70 -35.23
C VAL A 549 -14.86 6.00 -35.60
N HIS A 550 -15.49 7.16 -35.42
CA HIS A 550 -14.85 8.45 -35.71
C HIS A 550 -14.10 9.04 -34.51
N GLN A 551 -14.29 8.50 -33.30
CA GLN A 551 -13.85 9.12 -32.06
C GLN A 551 -13.11 8.16 -31.12
N ASP A 552 -13.40 6.86 -31.22
CA ASP A 552 -12.82 5.82 -30.37
C ASP A 552 -11.87 4.94 -31.21
N PRO A 553 -10.55 4.92 -30.89
CA PRO A 553 -9.58 4.12 -31.62
C PRO A 553 -9.83 2.61 -31.51
N LEU A 554 -10.40 2.12 -30.40
CA LEU A 554 -10.77 0.72 -30.24
C LEU A 554 -11.98 0.36 -31.12
N ALA A 555 -13.00 1.22 -31.16
CA ALA A 555 -14.14 1.00 -32.06
C ALA A 555 -13.69 0.95 -33.53
N PHE A 556 -12.85 1.90 -33.95
CA PHE A 556 -12.29 1.93 -35.30
C PHE A 556 -11.50 0.66 -35.62
N ALA A 557 -10.58 0.26 -34.74
CA ALA A 557 -9.74 -0.92 -34.97
C ALA A 557 -10.55 -2.23 -35.03
N LEU A 558 -11.58 -2.37 -34.19
CA LEU A 558 -12.47 -3.54 -34.22
C LEU A 558 -13.32 -3.58 -35.49
N ALA A 559 -13.83 -2.44 -35.97
CA ALA A 559 -14.56 -2.37 -37.23
C ALA A 559 -13.68 -2.79 -38.43
N CYS A 560 -12.43 -2.28 -38.46
CA CYS A 560 -11.43 -2.68 -39.45
C CYS A 560 -11.14 -4.19 -39.39
N LEU A 561 -10.98 -4.73 -38.18
CA LEU A 561 -10.71 -6.16 -37.97
C LEU A 561 -11.88 -7.04 -38.44
N VAL A 562 -13.13 -6.65 -38.16
CA VAL A 562 -14.33 -7.33 -38.65
C VAL A 562 -14.35 -7.34 -40.18
N GLU A 563 -14.13 -6.20 -40.83
CA GLU A 563 -14.16 -6.12 -42.29
C GLU A 563 -13.08 -7.01 -42.92
N SER A 564 -11.86 -6.97 -42.38
CA SER A 564 -10.74 -7.81 -42.82
C SER A 564 -11.02 -9.31 -42.64
N ARG A 565 -11.51 -9.74 -41.46
CA ARG A 565 -11.85 -11.16 -41.22
C ARG A 565 -13.02 -11.62 -42.09
N CYS A 566 -14.06 -10.81 -42.24
CA CYS A 566 -15.21 -11.12 -43.11
C CYS A 566 -14.81 -11.25 -44.59
N LYS A 567 -13.93 -10.39 -45.11
CA LYS A 567 -13.43 -10.47 -46.49
C LYS A 567 -12.62 -11.74 -46.73
N ARG A 568 -11.68 -12.07 -45.84
CA ARG A 568 -10.95 -13.36 -45.87
C ARG A 568 -11.91 -14.54 -45.80
N SER A 569 -12.96 -14.39 -44.99
CA SER A 569 -13.99 -15.39 -44.86
C SER A 569 -14.83 -15.57 -46.15
N ARG A 570 -14.98 -14.56 -47.02
CA ARG A 570 -15.74 -14.73 -48.27
C ARG A 570 -14.89 -15.16 -49.45
N ASN A 571 -13.71 -14.58 -49.59
CA ASN A 571 -12.92 -14.66 -50.83
C ASN A 571 -11.73 -15.63 -50.73
N GLY A 572 -11.57 -16.29 -49.58
CA GLY A 572 -10.34 -17.03 -49.27
C GLY A 572 -9.14 -16.08 -49.14
N PHE A 573 -7.93 -16.65 -49.01
CA PHE A 573 -6.70 -15.86 -48.86
C PHE A 573 -6.20 -15.22 -50.18
N SER A 574 -6.99 -15.28 -51.27
CA SER A 574 -6.52 -15.02 -52.64
C SER A 574 -6.74 -13.58 -53.15
N ASP A 575 -7.47 -12.74 -52.43
CA ASP A 575 -7.85 -11.41 -52.93
C ASP A 575 -7.03 -10.26 -52.32
N ALA A 576 -7.05 -9.13 -53.05
CA ALA A 576 -6.31 -7.91 -52.78
C ALA A 576 -6.32 -7.50 -51.29
N PRO A 577 -5.17 -7.05 -50.76
CA PRO A 577 -5.07 -6.62 -49.37
C PRO A 577 -6.10 -5.54 -49.05
N TRP A 578 -6.86 -5.74 -47.97
CA TRP A 578 -7.75 -4.71 -47.47
C TRP A 578 -6.91 -3.69 -46.70
N SER A 579 -6.95 -2.43 -47.14
CA SER A 579 -6.26 -1.34 -46.46
C SER A 579 -7.24 -0.49 -45.65
N PRO A 580 -6.88 -0.10 -44.41
CA PRO A 580 -7.72 0.76 -43.59
C PRO A 580 -7.88 2.16 -44.20
N PRO A 581 -8.99 2.86 -43.92
CA PRO A 581 -9.18 4.21 -44.41
C PRO A 581 -8.13 5.17 -43.82
N ALA A 582 -7.76 6.19 -44.60
CA ALA A 582 -6.84 7.23 -44.14
C ALA A 582 -7.44 7.99 -42.94
N LEU A 583 -6.61 8.32 -41.95
CA LEU A 583 -6.99 9.09 -40.76
C LEU A 583 -7.13 10.60 -41.07
N SER A 584 -7.91 10.91 -42.09
CA SER A 584 -8.22 12.27 -42.55
C SER A 584 -9.73 12.47 -42.62
N GLY A 585 -10.17 13.71 -42.83
CA GLY A 585 -11.59 14.06 -42.91
C GLY A 585 -12.36 13.65 -41.66
N ARG A 586 -13.34 12.74 -41.82
CA ARG A 586 -14.20 12.25 -40.73
C ARG A 586 -13.46 11.49 -39.61
N PHE A 587 -12.28 10.95 -39.89
CA PHE A 587 -11.44 10.26 -38.90
C PHE A 587 -10.37 11.16 -38.27
N SER A 588 -10.40 12.47 -38.53
CA SER A 588 -9.41 13.42 -38.01
C SER A 588 -9.28 13.43 -36.48
N ARG A 589 -10.33 13.07 -35.74
CA ARG A 589 -10.27 12.94 -34.27
C ARG A 589 -9.43 11.76 -33.79
N LEU A 590 -9.15 10.78 -34.65
CA LEU A 590 -8.28 9.64 -34.37
C LEU A 590 -6.81 9.95 -34.66
N THR A 591 -6.47 11.10 -35.25
CA THR A 591 -5.09 11.50 -35.55
C THR A 591 -4.14 11.37 -34.35
N PRO A 592 -4.52 11.70 -33.10
CA PRO A 592 -3.66 11.48 -31.93
C PRO A 592 -3.25 10.01 -31.70
N PHE A 593 -3.99 9.06 -32.27
CA PHE A 593 -3.73 7.62 -32.17
C PHE A 593 -3.15 7.03 -33.46
N ALA A 594 -2.71 7.86 -34.41
CA ALA A 594 -2.29 7.40 -35.73
C ALA A 594 -1.17 6.35 -35.68
N GLN A 595 -0.21 6.48 -34.77
CA GLN A 595 0.86 5.50 -34.58
C GLN A 595 0.35 4.17 -34.02
N LEU A 596 -0.64 4.21 -33.13
CA LEU A 596 -1.26 2.99 -32.59
C LEU A 596 -2.10 2.27 -33.66
N LEU A 597 -2.76 3.05 -34.52
CA LEU A 597 -3.63 2.58 -35.59
C LEU A 597 -2.91 2.17 -36.87
N SER A 598 -1.59 2.39 -36.98
CA SER A 598 -0.84 2.10 -38.21
C SER A 598 -0.69 0.61 -38.49
N GLY A 599 -0.85 -0.24 -37.46
CA GLY A 599 -0.57 -1.68 -37.54
C GLY A 599 0.94 -2.01 -37.63
N ASP A 600 1.82 -1.03 -37.40
CA ASP A 600 3.27 -1.27 -37.31
C ASP A 600 3.60 -2.12 -36.08
N ALA A 601 4.69 -2.89 -36.15
CA ALA A 601 5.16 -3.69 -35.02
C ALA A 601 5.46 -2.83 -33.78
N GLN A 602 5.93 -1.59 -33.97
CA GLN A 602 6.24 -0.65 -32.89
C GLN A 602 4.99 -0.10 -32.17
N ALA A 603 3.78 -0.25 -32.73
CA ALA A 603 2.56 0.25 -32.11
C ALA A 603 2.31 -0.36 -30.72
N THR A 604 2.74 -1.62 -30.51
CA THR A 604 2.63 -2.28 -29.20
C THR A 604 3.55 -1.67 -28.12
N GLU A 605 4.57 -0.92 -28.51
CA GLU A 605 5.48 -0.23 -27.58
C GLU A 605 4.91 1.10 -27.08
N LEU A 606 3.87 1.62 -27.76
CA LEU A 606 3.23 2.90 -27.46
C LEU A 606 2.02 2.77 -26.53
N VAL A 607 1.61 1.55 -26.18
CA VAL A 607 0.36 1.27 -25.44
C VAL A 607 0.29 1.96 -24.06
N TRP A 608 1.42 2.40 -23.52
CA TRP A 608 1.54 3.05 -22.22
C TRP A 608 1.58 4.58 -22.27
N LEU A 609 1.68 5.18 -23.46
CA LEU A 609 1.85 6.63 -23.63
C LEU A 609 0.52 7.40 -23.64
N HIS A 610 -0.60 6.69 -23.67
CA HIS A 610 -1.94 7.28 -23.69
C HIS A 610 -2.50 7.47 -22.28
N ASP A 611 -3.29 8.52 -22.09
CA ASP A 611 -4.02 8.76 -20.85
C ASP A 611 -4.95 7.58 -20.53
N ASP A 612 -4.91 7.08 -19.28
CA ASP A 612 -5.74 5.94 -18.82
C ASP A 612 -7.23 6.28 -18.89
N ALA A 613 -7.59 7.55 -18.69
CA ALA A 613 -8.96 8.01 -18.78
C ALA A 613 -9.48 7.99 -20.23
N VAL A 614 -8.58 7.99 -21.23
CA VAL A 614 -8.93 8.03 -22.65
C VAL A 614 -8.83 6.65 -23.28
N LEU A 615 -7.70 5.95 -23.11
CA LEU A 615 -7.47 4.63 -23.68
C LEU A 615 -6.60 3.78 -22.74
N PRO A 616 -7.22 2.95 -21.88
CA PRO A 616 -6.49 2.07 -20.97
C PRO A 616 -5.49 1.16 -21.69
N PRO A 617 -4.35 0.79 -21.08
CA PRO A 617 -3.29 0.02 -21.74
C PRO A 617 -3.77 -1.31 -22.36
N ALA A 618 -4.71 -2.02 -21.73
CA ALA A 618 -5.29 -3.23 -22.29
C ALA A 618 -6.08 -2.96 -23.59
N HIS A 619 -6.80 -1.83 -23.64
CA HIS A 619 -7.55 -1.39 -24.81
C HIS A 619 -6.59 -0.93 -25.93
N ALA A 620 -5.55 -0.16 -25.57
CA ALA A 620 -4.52 0.25 -26.53
C ALA A 620 -3.78 -0.96 -27.14
N LEU A 621 -3.47 -1.97 -26.33
CA LEU A 621 -2.89 -3.22 -26.82
C LEU A 621 -3.84 -3.93 -27.80
N ALA A 622 -5.15 -3.95 -27.52
CA ALA A 622 -6.13 -4.56 -28.42
C ALA A 622 -6.21 -3.81 -29.75
N VAL A 623 -6.15 -2.48 -29.74
CA VAL A 623 -6.06 -1.65 -30.94
C VAL A 623 -4.83 -2.04 -31.77
N ALA A 624 -3.64 -2.04 -31.17
CA ALA A 624 -2.38 -2.33 -31.86
C ALA A 624 -2.38 -3.74 -32.47
N LEU A 625 -2.82 -4.75 -31.72
CA LEU A 625 -2.88 -6.13 -32.20
C LEU A 625 -3.92 -6.31 -33.32
N ALA A 626 -5.10 -5.70 -33.18
CA ALA A 626 -6.14 -5.74 -34.20
C ALA A 626 -5.66 -5.12 -35.52
N MET A 627 -5.09 -3.91 -35.47
CA MET A 627 -4.57 -3.23 -36.66
C MET A 627 -3.35 -3.92 -37.27
N ARG A 628 -2.50 -4.54 -36.44
CA ARG A 628 -1.42 -5.38 -36.94
C ARG A 628 -1.94 -6.65 -37.61
N GLU A 629 -3.01 -7.28 -37.12
CA GLU A 629 -3.63 -8.42 -37.80
C GLU A 629 -4.17 -8.00 -39.17
N VAL A 630 -4.92 -6.91 -39.20
CA VAL A 630 -5.46 -6.27 -40.42
C VAL A 630 -4.35 -6.09 -41.46
N ARG A 631 -3.21 -5.51 -41.06
CA ARG A 631 -2.07 -5.26 -41.94
C ARG A 631 -1.26 -6.52 -42.26
N SER A 632 -1.15 -7.47 -41.35
CA SER A 632 -0.41 -8.72 -41.56
C SER A 632 -1.00 -9.55 -42.70
N ALA A 633 -2.31 -9.45 -42.94
CA ALA A 633 -2.95 -10.05 -44.11
C ALA A 633 -2.34 -9.53 -45.43
N GLU A 634 -1.83 -8.30 -45.45
CA GLU A 634 -1.11 -7.72 -46.60
C GLU A 634 0.36 -8.18 -46.67
N LEU A 635 0.99 -8.47 -45.51
CA LEU A 635 2.44 -8.64 -45.37
C LEU A 635 2.93 -10.09 -45.23
N ARG A 636 2.05 -11.12 -45.23
CA ARG A 636 2.43 -12.55 -45.07
C ARG A 636 3.55 -13.04 -46.00
N ASN A 637 3.83 -12.34 -47.10
CA ASN A 637 4.95 -12.65 -48.00
C ASN A 637 6.34 -12.22 -47.49
N ARG A 638 6.46 -11.48 -46.38
CA ARG A 638 7.73 -10.87 -45.92
C ARG A 638 8.39 -11.53 -44.71
N GLY A 639 7.80 -12.59 -44.14
CA GLY A 639 8.39 -13.30 -43.00
C GLY A 639 8.39 -12.51 -41.67
N ASP A 640 7.48 -11.53 -41.52
CA ASP A 640 7.38 -10.74 -40.29
C ASP A 640 7.03 -11.58 -39.07
N ALA A 641 7.50 -11.11 -37.91
CA ALA A 641 7.29 -11.76 -36.61
C ALA A 641 5.80 -12.06 -36.34
N ALA A 642 5.54 -13.26 -35.82
CA ALA A 642 4.19 -13.73 -35.52
C ALA A 642 3.45 -12.76 -34.57
N LEU A 643 2.16 -12.55 -34.84
CA LEU A 643 1.26 -11.80 -33.99
C LEU A 643 1.04 -12.57 -32.67
N ASP A 644 1.41 -11.97 -31.54
CA ASP A 644 1.31 -12.60 -30.23
C ASP A 644 0.08 -12.11 -29.45
N TRP A 645 -1.07 -12.75 -29.70
CA TRP A 645 -2.30 -12.48 -28.96
C TRP A 645 -2.22 -12.90 -27.47
N SER A 646 -1.23 -13.70 -27.06
CA SER A 646 -1.08 -14.13 -25.66
C SER A 646 -0.81 -12.96 -24.71
N LEU A 647 -0.30 -11.84 -25.23
CA LEU A 647 -0.06 -10.60 -24.49
C LEU A 647 -1.36 -10.02 -23.89
N GLN A 648 -2.53 -10.26 -24.50
CA GLN A 648 -3.83 -9.89 -23.92
C GLN A 648 -4.14 -10.65 -22.63
N GLY A 649 -3.68 -11.89 -22.52
CA GLY A 649 -3.80 -12.68 -21.29
C GLY A 649 -2.95 -12.12 -20.15
N ARG A 650 -1.80 -11.51 -20.48
CA ARG A 650 -0.88 -10.89 -19.50
C ARG A 650 -1.33 -9.49 -19.07
N LEU A 651 -2.00 -8.74 -19.96
CA LEU A 651 -2.55 -7.42 -19.68
C LEU A 651 -4.08 -7.45 -19.68
N ARG A 652 -4.64 -8.11 -18.67
CA ARG A 652 -6.08 -8.41 -18.60
C ARG A 652 -6.93 -7.13 -18.54
N SER A 653 -7.97 -7.09 -19.36
CA SER A 653 -9.05 -6.10 -19.26
C SER A 653 -10.19 -6.64 -18.40
N TYR A 654 -10.64 -5.81 -17.45
CA TYR A 654 -11.78 -6.13 -16.60
C TYR A 654 -13.09 -5.54 -17.14
N THR A 655 -13.06 -4.50 -17.97
CA THR A 655 -14.27 -3.85 -18.49
C THR A 655 -14.81 -4.43 -19.79
N LEU A 656 -13.93 -5.07 -20.59
CA LEU A 656 -14.27 -5.69 -21.87
C LEU A 656 -13.66 -7.08 -21.95
N PRO A 657 -14.32 -8.07 -22.58
CA PRO A 657 -13.80 -9.43 -22.73
C PRO A 657 -12.74 -9.52 -23.85
N LEU A 658 -11.71 -8.67 -23.80
CA LEU A 658 -10.69 -8.55 -24.86
C LEU A 658 -9.93 -9.84 -25.13
N GLU A 659 -9.89 -10.74 -24.15
CA GLU A 659 -9.32 -12.06 -24.32
C GLU A 659 -9.98 -12.90 -25.42
N LEU A 660 -11.23 -12.59 -25.80
CA LEU A 660 -11.96 -13.27 -26.87
C LEU A 660 -11.51 -12.84 -28.28
N LEU A 661 -10.66 -11.82 -28.40
CA LEU A 661 -10.11 -11.40 -29.68
C LEU A 661 -9.06 -12.38 -30.23
N ASP A 662 -8.42 -13.15 -29.35
CA ASP A 662 -7.51 -14.23 -29.72
C ASP A 662 -8.29 -15.31 -30.48
N PRO A 663 -8.02 -15.53 -31.78
CA PRO A 663 -8.75 -16.51 -32.58
C PRO A 663 -8.57 -17.95 -32.08
N ARG A 664 -7.53 -18.23 -31.28
CA ARG A 664 -7.28 -19.56 -30.70
C ARG A 664 -8.12 -19.83 -29.45
N ARG A 665 -8.73 -18.80 -28.86
CA ARG A 665 -9.48 -18.93 -27.62
C ARG A 665 -10.92 -19.30 -27.95
N THR A 666 -11.34 -20.48 -27.52
CA THR A 666 -12.72 -20.94 -27.67
C THR A 666 -13.62 -20.29 -26.62
N LEU A 667 -14.81 -19.87 -27.03
CA LEU A 667 -15.88 -19.53 -26.10
C LEU A 667 -16.23 -20.80 -25.30
N PRO A 668 -16.57 -20.67 -24.00
CA PRO A 668 -17.14 -21.78 -23.27
C PRO A 668 -18.40 -22.22 -24.02
N SER A 669 -18.38 -23.45 -24.54
CA SER A 669 -19.55 -24.03 -25.20
C SER A 669 -20.68 -24.04 -24.17
N ALA A 670 -21.80 -23.41 -24.51
CA ALA A 670 -23.02 -23.57 -23.75
C ALA A 670 -23.48 -25.01 -23.97
N GLU A 671 -22.94 -25.96 -23.18
CA GLU A 671 -23.48 -27.31 -23.19
C GLU A 671 -24.99 -27.19 -22.94
N PRO A 672 -25.84 -27.64 -23.87
CA PRO A 672 -27.28 -27.56 -23.70
C PRO A 672 -27.63 -28.39 -22.47
N GLY A 673 -28.02 -27.69 -21.41
CA GLY A 673 -28.23 -28.16 -20.05
C GLY A 673 -28.25 -29.67 -19.91
N ARG A 674 -27.10 -30.26 -19.56
CA ARG A 674 -27.07 -31.59 -18.97
C ARG A 674 -27.93 -31.45 -17.70
N LYS A 675 -29.17 -31.94 -17.76
CA LYS A 675 -30.12 -31.89 -16.64
C LYS A 675 -29.34 -32.31 -15.40
N ALA A 676 -29.20 -31.40 -14.43
CA ALA A 676 -28.61 -31.73 -13.16
C ALA A 676 -29.29 -33.02 -12.66
N PRO A 677 -28.54 -34.05 -12.25
CA PRO A 677 -29.18 -35.22 -11.65
C PRO A 677 -30.06 -34.70 -10.51
N ALA A 678 -31.33 -35.08 -10.52
CA ALA A 678 -32.24 -34.71 -9.46
C ALA A 678 -31.61 -35.16 -8.14
N SER A 679 -31.17 -34.21 -7.31
CA SER A 679 -30.69 -34.52 -5.96
C SER A 679 -31.84 -35.19 -5.20
N PRO A 680 -31.59 -36.32 -4.51
CA PRO A 680 -32.60 -37.03 -3.75
C PRO A 680 -33.13 -36.21 -2.56
#